data_AF-A0A930A6M4-F1
#
_entry.id   AF-A0A930A6M4-F1
#
_cell.length_a   1.000
_cell.length_b   1.000
_cell.length_c   1.000
_cell.angle_alpha   90.00
_cell.angle_beta   90.00
_cell.angle_gamma   90.00
#
_symmetry.space_group_name_H-M   'P 1'
#
loop_
_entity.id
_entity.type
_entity.pdbx_description
1 polymer ?
#
loop_
_entity_poly.entity_id
_entity_poly.type
_entity_poly.pdbx_seq_one_letter_code
_entity_poly.pdbx_strand_id
1 'polypeptide(L)'
;MAENREFKSSQDLVDVSKLLAEKTKEYEGTDKHLGLTLMTFPQYISSTRSIMFTSHLKQFNTLNDPQFPRVFTNYENIFGKNSSGLVKARSNYTVVKKIDKFADRPGYIFATILYDEDNDFYDIIFKKQSEDLTENFGYVYNNENLDKLQEGDSVKKGDVLYKTTSYDDDDNYCYGRNAKTAYILDPDVIEDAYVVSESFARSMVSRKVDTVKVSINDNDFLLDLYGNDTEGYKGFPDIGEEVSKRIICTKRRIQNTQILYDMKKSNMKKISPLNDKPFFTKGWVTDIDIYSNKEVDEIPKTEYNEQIIYYLENQTRYYQELFDICEEILESGSKYSDDIGFIYRRAKNILDPDYKWKDNDTVFNNIIIDFRVDRDVRLFKGSKITGRYGDKGVVSVIRPDDEMPFDKNGNRLDVICNPLSCINRLNSFQWIELSLNHCANQLIEQMKEMKSNSERFKALSEFMFYFNERGEKDELEKYYKSLSSKEKDAFFESIYEEGIFINYPPMWEGMPAVKKIEDLYTKFGFTRDQLYVHRWGRTIPLLSKVVVGEKYMIKLKQTSEKNFSARSTGYLSQKGLPEKSNKVRTNEQLYSTTPITVGRDENNNLGIGVRPFILSKFHLFYRTSPFARKQVGKLFTKDVLDYKKFKIKDGYKNRNVEILNAEMKAIGANIDFGFNGLTLDIDDEKMNTYVYKDEIHFRTKAEMREILLDDLLRPQFNAQYDGPESKAEKAYAKFKKEAVETAQKNLARINDDIEELKE
;
A
#
# COMPACT_ATOMS: atom_id res chain seq x y z
N MET A 1 1.34 -17.10 -27.02
CA MET A 1 1.74 -17.38 -28.41
C MET A 1 2.96 -18.29 -28.42
N ALA A 2 2.78 -19.55 -28.04
CA ALA A 2 3.83 -20.56 -28.18
C ALA A 2 3.12 -21.86 -28.56
N GLU A 3 2.78 -21.98 -29.84
CA GLU A 3 2.56 -23.30 -30.41
C GLU A 3 3.94 -23.94 -30.62
N ASN A 4 4.05 -25.20 -30.25
CA ASN A 4 5.24 -26.05 -30.31
C ASN A 4 5.91 -26.00 -31.70
N ARG A 5 6.81 -25.04 -31.93
CA ARG A 5 7.81 -25.13 -33.00
C ARG A 5 9.06 -25.76 -32.41
N GLU A 6 9.32 -27.01 -32.80
CA GLU A 6 10.66 -27.59 -32.63
C GLU A 6 11.62 -26.80 -33.52
N PHE A 7 12.54 -26.04 -32.91
CA PHE A 7 13.59 -25.31 -33.62
C PHE A 7 14.56 -26.31 -34.24
N LYS A 8 14.58 -26.42 -35.57
CA LYS A 8 15.36 -27.44 -36.29
C LYS A 8 16.49 -26.87 -37.15
N SER A 9 16.56 -25.54 -37.36
CA SER A 9 17.59 -24.94 -38.22
C SER A 9 18.08 -23.56 -37.77
N SER A 10 19.24 -23.15 -38.29
CA SER A 10 19.78 -21.79 -38.16
C SER A 10 18.88 -20.72 -38.78
N GLN A 11 18.04 -21.08 -39.75
CA GLN A 11 17.06 -20.19 -40.37
C GLN A 11 15.97 -19.77 -39.37
N ASP A 12 15.51 -20.69 -38.52
CA ASP A 12 14.49 -20.42 -37.49
C ASP A 12 14.98 -19.39 -36.45
N LEU A 13 16.29 -19.38 -36.16
CA LEU A 13 16.92 -18.39 -35.27
C LEU A 13 16.99 -16.99 -35.90
N VAL A 14 17.22 -16.90 -37.22
CA VAL A 14 17.23 -15.62 -37.95
C VAL A 14 15.84 -15.00 -37.96
N ASP A 15 14.79 -15.80 -38.18
CA ASP A 15 13.40 -15.32 -38.15
C ASP A 15 12.98 -14.83 -36.76
N VAL A 16 13.40 -15.52 -35.69
CA VAL A 16 13.16 -15.05 -34.31
C VAL A 16 13.94 -13.76 -34.02
N SER A 17 15.19 -13.64 -34.47
CA SER A 17 15.97 -12.41 -34.25
C SER A 17 15.33 -11.19 -34.93
N LYS A 18 14.78 -11.38 -36.13
CA LYS A 18 14.07 -10.33 -36.86
C LYS A 18 12.75 -9.98 -36.18
N LEU A 19 11.99 -10.97 -35.75
CA LEU A 19 10.76 -10.76 -34.98
C LEU A 19 11.04 -10.05 -33.65
N LEU A 20 12.11 -10.41 -32.94
CA LEU A 20 12.55 -9.73 -31.73
C LEU A 20 12.96 -8.28 -32.01
N ALA A 21 13.66 -8.01 -33.11
CA ALA A 21 14.01 -6.65 -33.50
C ALA A 21 12.77 -5.80 -33.84
N GLU A 22 11.79 -6.38 -34.56
CA GLU A 22 10.50 -5.73 -34.86
C GLU A 22 9.71 -5.46 -33.58
N LYS A 23 9.63 -6.43 -32.66
CA LYS A 23 9.01 -6.23 -31.34
C LYS A 23 9.76 -5.24 -30.47
N THR A 24 11.10 -5.21 -30.54
CA THR A 24 11.90 -4.23 -29.80
C THR A 24 11.54 -2.82 -30.26
N LYS A 25 11.45 -2.58 -31.58
CA LYS A 25 10.97 -1.29 -32.12
C LYS A 25 9.54 -0.94 -31.70
N GLU A 26 8.65 -1.94 -31.62
CA GLU A 26 7.26 -1.73 -31.18
C GLU A 26 7.17 -1.26 -29.71
N TYR A 27 8.06 -1.76 -28.85
CA TYR A 27 8.02 -1.50 -27.41
C TYR A 27 9.06 -0.48 -26.92
N GLU A 28 9.91 0.03 -27.81
CA GLU A 28 10.93 1.04 -27.51
C GLU A 28 10.27 2.27 -26.85
N GLY A 29 10.77 2.66 -25.67
CA GLY A 29 10.22 3.79 -24.90
C GLY A 29 8.83 3.56 -24.29
N THR A 30 8.31 2.33 -24.30
CA THR A 30 7.03 1.96 -23.64
C THR A 30 7.28 1.13 -22.38
N ASP A 31 6.35 1.15 -21.42
CA ASP A 31 6.47 0.28 -20.23
C ASP A 31 6.01 -1.18 -20.47
N LYS A 32 5.59 -1.52 -21.69
CA LYS A 32 4.95 -2.79 -22.03
C LYS A 32 5.96 -3.84 -22.49
N HIS A 33 6.78 -4.37 -21.58
CA HIS A 33 7.78 -5.38 -21.93
C HIS A 33 7.35 -6.82 -21.57
N LEU A 34 7.35 -7.69 -22.59
CA LEU A 34 7.13 -9.14 -22.44
C LEU A 34 8.43 -9.81 -21.96
N GLY A 35 8.79 -9.65 -20.68
CA GLY A 35 10.05 -10.23 -20.20
C GLY A 35 10.36 -10.15 -18.71
N LEU A 36 9.51 -9.54 -17.87
CA LEU A 36 9.80 -9.36 -16.43
C LEU A 36 10.15 -10.67 -15.69
N THR A 37 9.58 -11.79 -16.13
CA THR A 37 9.90 -13.12 -15.57
C THR A 37 11.34 -13.57 -15.85
N LEU A 38 12.04 -12.94 -16.80
CA LEU A 38 13.44 -13.22 -17.15
C LEU A 38 14.43 -12.41 -16.30
N MET A 39 13.96 -11.49 -15.46
CA MET A 39 14.73 -10.88 -14.36
C MET A 39 14.85 -11.81 -13.13
N THR A 40 14.44 -13.08 -13.29
CA THR A 40 14.67 -14.19 -12.37
C THR A 40 15.12 -15.41 -13.17
N PHE A 41 15.13 -16.59 -12.54
CA PHE A 41 15.70 -17.83 -13.09
C PHE A 41 14.62 -18.92 -13.16
N PRO A 42 13.72 -18.86 -14.15
CA PRO A 42 12.56 -19.76 -14.26
C PRO A 42 12.91 -21.25 -14.24
N GLN A 43 14.11 -21.62 -14.68
CA GLN A 43 14.56 -23.01 -14.71
C GLN A 43 14.84 -23.60 -13.30
N TYR A 44 15.00 -22.74 -12.28
CA TYR A 44 15.30 -23.13 -10.90
C TYR A 44 14.22 -22.75 -9.88
N ILE A 45 13.09 -22.25 -10.37
CA ILE A 45 11.95 -21.88 -9.54
C ILE A 45 10.67 -22.46 -10.13
N SER A 46 9.72 -22.85 -9.29
CA SER A 46 8.40 -23.28 -9.77
C SER A 46 7.67 -22.18 -10.53
N SER A 47 6.82 -22.57 -11.48
CA SER A 47 6.03 -21.63 -12.30
C SER A 47 5.17 -20.67 -11.46
N THR A 48 4.62 -21.17 -10.34
CA THR A 48 3.85 -20.35 -9.40
C THR A 48 4.71 -19.27 -8.73
N ARG A 49 5.99 -19.57 -8.44
CA ARG A 49 6.95 -18.59 -7.90
C ARG A 49 7.40 -17.58 -8.93
N SER A 50 7.60 -18.00 -10.18
CA SER A 50 7.86 -17.09 -11.30
C SER A 50 6.73 -16.07 -11.46
N ILE A 51 5.48 -16.54 -11.50
CA ILE A 51 4.30 -15.66 -11.59
C ILE A 51 4.23 -14.71 -10.39
N MET A 52 4.53 -15.24 -9.19
CA MET A 52 4.53 -14.44 -7.97
C MET A 52 5.59 -13.33 -8.02
N PHE A 53 6.81 -13.63 -8.46
CA PHE A 53 7.87 -12.65 -8.65
C PHE A 53 7.48 -11.57 -9.65
N THR A 54 6.92 -11.95 -10.80
CA THR A 54 6.44 -10.98 -11.80
C THR A 54 5.33 -10.07 -11.23
N SER A 55 4.48 -10.58 -10.33
CA SER A 55 3.50 -9.76 -9.61
C SER A 55 4.16 -8.83 -8.59
N HIS A 56 5.23 -9.27 -7.92
CA HIS A 56 6.00 -8.45 -6.99
C HIS A 56 6.74 -7.30 -7.70
N LEU A 57 7.28 -7.52 -8.91
CA LEU A 57 7.89 -6.46 -9.72
C LEU A 57 6.91 -5.36 -10.17
N LYS A 58 5.59 -5.59 -10.09
CA LYS A 58 4.60 -4.52 -10.30
C LYS A 58 4.28 -3.72 -9.03
N GLN A 59 4.83 -4.14 -7.90
CA GLN A 59 4.49 -3.65 -6.57
C GLN A 59 5.72 -3.24 -5.76
N PHE A 60 6.92 -3.28 -6.34
CA PHE A 60 8.11 -2.86 -5.64
C PHE A 60 8.13 -1.35 -5.49
N ASN A 61 8.81 -0.90 -4.45
CA ASN A 61 9.11 0.51 -4.25
C ASN A 61 10.51 0.79 -4.78
N THR A 62 10.65 1.78 -5.64
CA THR A 62 11.94 2.33 -5.99
C THR A 62 12.64 2.86 -4.74
N LEU A 63 13.89 2.46 -4.54
CA LEU A 63 14.70 2.92 -3.42
C LEU A 63 15.40 4.24 -3.80
N ASN A 64 15.77 5.02 -2.80
CA ASN A 64 16.57 6.24 -3.02
C ASN A 64 18.02 5.89 -3.42
N ASP A 65 18.54 4.79 -2.88
CA ASP A 65 19.89 4.26 -3.13
C ASP A 65 19.82 2.74 -3.40
N PRO A 66 19.31 2.32 -4.58
CA PRO A 66 19.30 0.93 -4.98
C PRO A 66 20.68 0.50 -5.51
N GLN A 67 20.91 -0.80 -5.57
CA GLN A 67 22.14 -1.38 -6.11
C GLN A 67 21.82 -2.32 -7.26
N PHE A 68 22.79 -2.53 -8.15
CA PHE A 68 22.68 -3.54 -9.19
C PHE A 68 22.83 -4.95 -8.58
N PRO A 69 22.02 -5.95 -8.98
CA PRO A 69 22.13 -7.30 -8.44
C PRO A 69 23.47 -7.95 -8.78
N ARG A 70 24.14 -8.56 -7.78
CA ARG A 70 25.42 -9.26 -8.00
C ARG A 70 25.35 -10.36 -9.04
N VAL A 71 24.33 -11.20 -8.93
CA VAL A 71 24.04 -12.22 -9.94
C VAL A 71 22.92 -11.66 -10.78
N PHE A 72 23.11 -11.36 -12.05
CA PHE A 72 22.10 -10.72 -12.88
C PHE A 72 21.83 -11.53 -14.15
N THR A 73 20.71 -11.29 -14.81
CA THR A 73 20.32 -12.04 -16.02
C THR A 73 20.57 -11.26 -17.31
N ASN A 74 21.01 -10.00 -17.18
CA ASN A 74 21.12 -8.96 -18.21
C ASN A 74 19.77 -8.46 -18.75
N TYR A 75 18.66 -9.13 -18.41
CA TYR A 75 17.32 -8.63 -18.71
C TYR A 75 16.98 -7.39 -17.90
N GLU A 76 17.64 -7.16 -16.77
CA GLU A 76 17.56 -5.90 -16.03
C GLU A 76 17.93 -4.72 -16.93
N ASN A 77 19.07 -4.79 -17.62
CA ASN A 77 19.56 -3.72 -18.49
C ASN A 77 18.76 -3.62 -19.79
N ILE A 78 18.25 -4.73 -20.33
CA ILE A 78 17.32 -4.71 -21.47
C ILE A 78 16.03 -4.00 -21.07
N PHE A 79 15.50 -4.30 -19.87
CA PHE A 79 14.30 -3.65 -19.35
C PHE A 79 14.55 -2.15 -19.12
N GLY A 80 15.65 -1.79 -18.46
CA GLY A 80 16.03 -0.41 -18.17
C GLY A 80 16.16 0.45 -19.43
N LYS A 81 16.86 -0.05 -20.47
CA LYS A 81 17.03 0.67 -21.74
C LYS A 81 15.72 1.06 -22.41
N ASN A 82 14.65 0.30 -22.19
CA ASN A 82 13.35 0.55 -22.80
C ASN A 82 12.32 1.14 -21.82
N SER A 83 12.72 1.45 -20.58
CA SER A 83 11.84 2.02 -19.58
C SER A 83 11.77 3.54 -19.69
N SER A 84 10.59 4.10 -19.44
CA SER A 84 10.35 5.55 -19.33
C SER A 84 11.13 6.24 -18.21
N GLY A 85 11.77 5.48 -17.31
CA GLY A 85 12.55 6.02 -16.20
C GLY A 85 13.95 6.54 -16.58
N LEU A 86 14.42 6.32 -17.80
CA LEU A 86 15.69 6.84 -18.31
C LEU A 86 15.42 7.68 -19.55
N VAL A 87 15.52 9.00 -19.42
CA VAL A 87 15.23 9.92 -20.52
C VAL A 87 16.52 10.43 -21.12
N LYS A 88 16.75 10.01 -22.37
CA LYS A 88 17.90 10.44 -23.19
C LYS A 88 17.43 11.38 -24.30
N ALA A 89 18.29 12.32 -24.68
CA ALA A 89 18.05 13.20 -25.81
C ALA A 89 17.90 12.39 -27.10
N ARG A 90 16.76 12.54 -27.80
CA ARG A 90 16.46 11.81 -29.05
C ARG A 90 17.19 12.37 -30.27
N SER A 91 17.51 13.66 -30.22
CA SER A 91 18.22 14.43 -31.24
C SER A 91 19.26 15.35 -30.58
N ASN A 92 19.98 16.12 -31.39
CA ASN A 92 20.76 17.24 -30.87
C ASN A 92 19.78 18.38 -30.58
N TYR A 93 19.82 18.91 -29.36
CA TYR A 93 18.94 19.98 -28.94
C TYR A 93 19.75 21.21 -28.52
N THR A 94 19.22 22.39 -28.79
CA THR A 94 19.66 23.65 -28.21
C THR A 94 18.63 24.07 -27.16
N VAL A 95 19.09 24.44 -25.96
CA VAL A 95 18.22 24.93 -24.88
C VAL A 95 17.77 26.35 -25.22
N VAL A 96 16.49 26.53 -25.50
CA VAL A 96 15.93 27.83 -25.91
C VAL A 96 15.62 28.69 -24.69
N LYS A 97 14.93 28.09 -23.72
CA LYS A 97 14.42 28.81 -22.55
C LYS A 97 14.35 27.91 -21.33
N LYS A 98 14.63 28.48 -20.16
CA LYS A 98 14.41 27.84 -18.86
C LYS A 98 13.52 28.74 -18.01
N ILE A 99 12.35 28.24 -17.63
CA ILE A 99 11.30 29.02 -16.96
C ILE A 99 11.08 28.43 -15.57
N ASP A 100 11.44 29.19 -14.53
CA ASP A 100 11.27 28.79 -13.13
C ASP A 100 9.84 29.08 -12.63
N LYS A 101 9.24 28.10 -11.93
CA LYS A 101 7.91 28.25 -11.32
C LYS A 101 7.89 29.30 -10.19
N PHE A 102 8.96 29.36 -9.41
CA PHE A 102 9.08 30.26 -8.26
C PHE A 102 10.29 31.17 -8.42
N ALA A 103 10.07 32.48 -8.48
CA ALA A 103 11.13 33.45 -8.78
C ALA A 103 12.19 33.57 -7.67
N ASP A 104 11.82 33.28 -6.42
CA ASP A 104 12.70 33.28 -5.25
C ASP A 104 13.52 31.99 -5.13
N ARG A 105 13.21 30.94 -5.91
CA ARG A 105 13.79 29.60 -5.82
C ARG A 105 14.17 29.06 -7.21
N PRO A 106 15.08 29.73 -7.93
CA PRO A 106 15.50 29.29 -9.25
C PRO A 106 16.12 27.89 -9.19
N GLY A 107 15.84 27.07 -10.20
CA GLY A 107 16.30 25.70 -10.29
C GLY A 107 15.51 24.68 -9.47
N TYR A 108 14.50 25.09 -8.68
CA TYR A 108 13.75 24.15 -7.84
C TYR A 108 12.70 23.35 -8.63
N ILE A 109 11.77 24.05 -9.29
CA ILE A 109 10.80 23.51 -10.25
C ILE A 109 10.81 24.44 -11.46
N PHE A 110 11.10 23.89 -12.64
CA PHE A 110 11.17 24.66 -13.87
C PHE A 110 10.76 23.82 -15.09
N ALA A 111 10.48 24.52 -16.18
CA ALA A 111 10.35 23.94 -17.51
C ALA A 111 11.55 24.35 -18.38
N THR A 112 12.07 23.41 -19.15
CA THR A 112 13.13 23.65 -20.13
C THR A 112 12.60 23.38 -21.52
N ILE A 113 12.70 24.37 -22.41
CA ILE A 113 12.30 24.27 -23.81
C ILE A 113 13.54 23.95 -24.64
N LEU A 114 13.43 22.91 -25.46
CA LEU A 114 14.47 22.37 -26.29
C LEU A 114 14.09 22.55 -27.77
N TYR A 115 15.06 22.92 -28.61
CA TYR A 115 14.88 23.02 -30.06
C TYR A 115 15.83 22.08 -30.79
N ASP A 116 15.28 21.24 -31.65
CA ASP A 116 16.01 20.38 -32.57
C ASP A 116 16.13 21.09 -33.93
N GLU A 117 17.31 21.65 -34.19
CA GLU A 117 17.63 22.38 -35.42
C GLU A 117 17.56 21.48 -36.66
N ASP A 118 17.86 20.18 -36.53
CA ASP A 118 17.93 19.24 -37.66
C ASP A 118 16.53 18.89 -38.19
N ASN A 119 15.52 18.87 -37.30
CA ASN A 119 14.14 18.46 -37.63
C ASN A 119 13.10 19.58 -37.55
N ASP A 120 13.53 20.79 -37.19
CA ASP A 120 12.66 21.94 -36.89
C ASP A 120 11.56 21.55 -35.89
N PHE A 121 11.98 21.06 -34.72
CA PHE A 121 11.10 20.48 -33.72
C PHE A 121 11.37 21.02 -32.31
N TYR A 122 10.33 21.51 -31.64
CA TYR A 122 10.38 21.94 -30.24
C TYR A 122 9.88 20.86 -29.29
N ASP A 123 10.56 20.73 -28.15
CA ASP A 123 10.14 19.87 -27.05
C ASP A 123 10.20 20.63 -25.71
N ILE A 124 9.50 20.12 -24.69
CA ILE A 124 9.47 20.72 -23.36
C ILE A 124 9.66 19.65 -22.29
N ILE A 125 10.54 19.93 -21.34
CA ILE A 125 10.84 19.04 -20.22
C ILE A 125 10.53 19.74 -18.90
N PHE A 126 9.75 19.08 -18.05
CA PHE A 126 9.42 19.57 -16.72
C PHE A 126 10.31 18.90 -15.67
N LYS A 127 11.04 19.71 -14.90
CA LYS A 127 11.70 19.21 -13.70
C LYS A 127 10.66 18.92 -12.62
N LYS A 128 10.57 17.66 -12.20
CA LYS A 128 9.84 17.23 -11.01
C LYS A 128 10.82 16.69 -9.97
N GLN A 129 10.57 17.01 -8.71
CA GLN A 129 11.36 16.48 -7.58
C GLN A 129 11.04 15.00 -7.32
N SER A 130 9.76 14.66 -7.35
CA SER A 130 9.27 13.31 -7.10
C SER A 130 8.03 13.02 -7.94
N GLU A 131 7.88 11.78 -8.41
CA GLU A 131 6.66 11.33 -9.08
C GLU A 131 5.69 10.72 -8.07
N ASP A 132 4.40 11.06 -8.17
CA ASP A 132 3.32 10.45 -7.37
C ASP A 132 2.65 9.34 -8.19
N LEU A 133 2.79 8.11 -7.73
CA LEU A 133 2.11 6.93 -8.26
C LEU A 133 0.88 6.58 -7.43
N THR A 134 0.05 5.69 -7.97
CA THR A 134 -1.16 5.24 -7.28
C THR A 134 -0.88 4.78 -5.85
N GLU A 135 -1.77 5.15 -4.93
CA GLU A 135 -1.71 4.77 -3.51
C GLU A 135 -0.57 5.43 -2.70
N ASN A 136 -0.15 6.62 -3.12
CA ASN A 136 0.80 7.48 -2.43
C ASN A 136 2.22 6.91 -2.43
N PHE A 137 2.56 6.08 -3.41
CA PHE A 137 3.93 5.60 -3.62
C PHE A 137 4.60 6.55 -4.60
N GLY A 138 5.88 6.84 -4.42
CA GLY A 138 6.58 7.68 -5.37
C GLY A 138 8.04 7.32 -5.48
N TYR A 139 8.70 7.96 -6.43
CA TYR A 139 10.14 7.84 -6.61
C TYR A 139 10.72 9.21 -6.94
N VAL A 140 12.03 9.34 -6.77
CA VAL A 140 12.78 10.57 -6.99
C VAL A 140 13.46 10.49 -8.35
N TYR A 141 13.62 11.63 -8.99
CA TYR A 141 14.43 11.77 -10.19
C TYR A 141 15.82 12.30 -9.82
N ASN A 142 16.85 11.69 -10.41
CA ASN A 142 18.16 12.32 -10.56
C ASN A 142 18.08 13.30 -11.73
N ASN A 143 18.04 14.59 -11.39
CA ASN A 143 17.93 15.72 -12.33
C ASN A 143 19.25 16.48 -12.50
N GLU A 144 20.40 15.94 -12.05
CA GLU A 144 21.66 16.69 -12.02
C GLU A 144 22.07 17.25 -13.39
N ASN A 145 21.82 16.51 -14.47
CA ASN A 145 22.14 16.96 -15.82
C ASN A 145 21.21 18.09 -16.27
N LEU A 146 19.90 17.95 -16.04
CA LEU A 146 18.90 18.98 -16.33
C LEU A 146 19.13 20.27 -15.53
N ASP A 147 19.64 20.15 -14.30
CA ASP A 147 19.95 21.30 -13.44
C ASP A 147 21.11 22.13 -13.96
N LYS A 148 22.12 21.48 -14.55
CA LYS A 148 23.31 22.14 -15.12
C LYS A 148 23.03 22.90 -16.41
N LEU A 149 21.96 22.56 -17.14
CA LEU A 149 21.63 23.19 -18.43
C LEU A 149 21.23 24.66 -18.25
N GLN A 150 21.80 25.51 -19.08
CA GLN A 150 21.51 26.94 -19.24
C GLN A 150 20.98 27.25 -20.63
N GLU A 151 20.36 28.43 -20.79
CA GLU A 151 19.90 28.91 -22.09
C GLU A 151 21.09 29.06 -23.07
N GLY A 152 20.96 28.49 -24.26
CA GLY A 152 22.00 28.44 -25.27
C GLY A 152 22.90 27.18 -25.23
N ASP A 153 22.79 26.33 -24.21
CA ASP A 153 23.55 25.08 -24.15
C ASP A 153 23.08 24.07 -25.21
N SER A 154 24.01 23.28 -25.74
CA SER A 154 23.70 22.18 -26.68
C SER A 154 23.75 20.84 -25.97
N VAL A 155 22.70 20.04 -26.13
CA VAL A 155 22.59 18.65 -25.67
C VAL A 155 22.73 17.72 -26.86
N LYS A 156 23.62 16.73 -26.77
CA LYS A 156 23.84 15.78 -27.87
C LYS A 156 22.85 14.64 -27.80
N LYS A 157 22.53 14.09 -28.98
CA LYS A 157 21.76 12.85 -29.06
C LYS A 157 22.39 11.74 -28.22
N GLY A 158 21.58 11.14 -27.34
CA GLY A 158 21.99 10.07 -26.43
C GLY A 158 22.42 10.53 -25.04
N ASP A 159 22.62 11.84 -24.83
CA ASP A 159 22.92 12.37 -23.50
C ASP A 159 21.74 12.14 -22.56
N VAL A 160 22.03 11.75 -21.32
CA VAL A 160 21.02 11.54 -20.28
C VAL A 160 20.54 12.88 -19.76
N LEU A 161 19.26 13.18 -19.95
CA LEU A 161 18.64 14.42 -19.48
C LEU A 161 18.30 14.30 -17.99
N TYR A 162 17.59 13.23 -17.64
CA TYR A 162 17.30 12.85 -16.26
C TYR A 162 16.99 11.36 -16.19
N LYS A 163 17.15 10.77 -15.01
CA LYS A 163 16.86 9.36 -14.74
C LYS A 163 16.21 9.18 -13.38
N THR A 164 15.45 8.12 -13.18
CA THR A 164 14.95 7.79 -11.84
C THR A 164 16.08 7.27 -10.96
N THR A 165 15.89 7.25 -9.63
CA THR A 165 16.87 6.62 -8.72
C THR A 165 17.05 5.11 -8.95
N SER A 166 16.22 4.48 -9.78
CA SER A 166 16.38 3.08 -10.21
C SER A 166 17.54 2.86 -11.19
N TYR A 167 18.33 3.86 -11.52
CA TYR A 167 19.52 3.71 -12.37
C TYR A 167 20.76 4.12 -11.59
N ASP A 168 21.80 3.28 -11.66
CA ASP A 168 23.13 3.65 -11.16
C ASP A 168 23.83 4.60 -12.13
N ASP A 169 25.07 4.99 -11.82
CA ASP A 169 25.85 5.94 -12.63
C ASP A 169 26.16 5.41 -14.04
N ASP A 170 26.24 4.09 -14.20
CA ASP A 170 26.48 3.38 -15.47
C ASP A 170 25.18 3.08 -16.26
N ASP A 171 24.05 3.64 -15.83
CA ASP A 171 22.72 3.42 -16.40
C ASP A 171 22.22 1.95 -16.32
N ASN A 172 22.72 1.15 -15.37
CA ASN A 172 22.16 -0.17 -15.09
C ASN A 172 20.87 -0.07 -14.27
N TYR A 173 19.92 -0.94 -14.57
CA TYR A 173 18.61 -0.91 -13.91
C TYR A 173 18.61 -1.65 -12.56
N CYS A 174 18.33 -0.89 -11.51
CA CYS A 174 18.35 -1.28 -10.11
C CYS A 174 16.94 -1.18 -9.49
N TYR A 175 16.49 -2.25 -8.83
CA TYR A 175 15.12 -2.38 -8.29
C TYR A 175 15.08 -2.98 -6.88
N GLY A 176 16.21 -2.92 -6.18
CA GLY A 176 16.45 -3.53 -4.89
C GLY A 176 17.87 -3.24 -4.41
N ARG A 177 18.32 -4.00 -3.42
CA ARG A 177 19.64 -3.84 -2.81
C ARG A 177 20.23 -5.20 -2.43
N ASN A 178 21.55 -5.36 -2.52
CA ASN A 178 22.22 -6.58 -2.09
C ASN A 178 22.30 -6.60 -0.55
N ALA A 179 21.91 -7.71 0.05
CA ALA A 179 21.90 -7.89 1.51
C ALA A 179 22.79 -9.06 1.92
N LYS A 180 23.75 -8.85 2.82
CA LYS A 180 24.57 -9.94 3.37
C LYS A 180 23.68 -10.85 4.21
N THR A 181 23.44 -12.05 3.70
CA THR A 181 22.38 -12.93 4.17
C THR A 181 22.95 -14.27 4.61
N ALA A 182 22.30 -14.90 5.59
CA ALA A 182 22.50 -16.32 5.89
C ALA A 182 21.18 -16.99 6.25
N TYR A 183 21.08 -18.29 5.96
CA TYR A 183 19.96 -19.12 6.39
C TYR A 183 20.28 -19.74 7.76
N ILE A 184 19.59 -19.27 8.80
CA ILE A 184 19.84 -19.66 10.19
C ILE A 184 18.50 -19.98 10.85
N LEU A 185 18.47 -21.03 11.67
CA LEU A 185 17.33 -21.34 12.53
C LEU A 185 17.28 -20.34 13.69
N ASP A 186 16.36 -19.39 13.61
CA ASP A 186 16.12 -18.38 14.64
C ASP A 186 14.60 -18.24 14.89
N PRO A 187 14.15 -18.10 16.16
CA PRO A 187 12.73 -17.98 16.47
C PRO A 187 12.03 -16.78 15.80
N ASP A 188 12.77 -15.73 15.45
CA ASP A 188 12.18 -14.55 14.80
C ASP A 188 12.04 -14.72 13.27
N VAL A 189 12.59 -15.79 12.68
CA VAL A 189 12.41 -16.11 11.24
C VAL A 189 11.40 -17.25 11.01
N ILE A 190 10.53 -17.54 11.97
CA ILE A 190 9.49 -18.58 11.81
C ILE A 190 8.62 -18.30 10.57
N GLU A 191 8.25 -19.37 9.85
CA GLU A 191 7.56 -19.32 8.55
C GLU A 191 8.35 -18.50 7.51
N ASP A 192 7.77 -17.39 7.04
CA ASP A 192 8.32 -16.47 6.03
C ASP A 192 8.70 -15.12 6.63
N ALA A 193 9.11 -15.12 7.90
CA ALA A 193 9.60 -13.94 8.56
C ALA A 193 11.07 -13.67 8.19
N TYR A 194 11.39 -12.38 8.07
CA TYR A 194 12.75 -11.89 7.94
C TYR A 194 13.15 -11.14 9.21
N VAL A 195 14.35 -11.42 9.70
CA VAL A 195 15.05 -10.55 10.65
C VAL A 195 16.01 -9.67 9.86
N VAL A 196 15.98 -8.37 10.12
CA VAL A 196 16.76 -7.37 9.39
C VAL A 196 17.58 -6.54 10.36
N SER A 197 18.82 -6.20 10.01
CA SER A 197 19.68 -5.30 10.79
C SER A 197 19.15 -3.85 10.76
N GLU A 198 19.50 -3.04 11.75
CA GLU A 198 19.08 -1.64 11.77
C GLU A 198 19.72 -0.84 10.63
N SER A 199 21.00 -1.07 10.37
CA SER A 199 21.75 -0.49 9.24
C SER A 199 21.09 -0.81 7.89
N PHE A 200 20.74 -2.07 7.63
CA PHE A 200 20.10 -2.45 6.38
C PHE A 200 18.65 -1.93 6.28
N ALA A 201 17.93 -1.90 7.39
CA ALA A 201 16.59 -1.30 7.41
C ALA A 201 16.62 0.20 7.08
N ARG A 202 17.67 0.91 7.52
CA ARG A 202 17.94 2.33 7.23
C ARG A 202 18.43 2.57 5.81
N SER A 203 19.02 1.59 5.14
CA SER A 203 19.45 1.72 3.74
C SER A 203 18.32 1.45 2.74
N MET A 204 17.33 0.62 3.12
CA MET A 204 16.14 0.32 2.31
C MET A 204 15.08 1.43 2.35
N VAL A 205 15.49 2.66 2.04
CA VAL A 205 14.65 3.86 2.00
C VAL A 205 13.97 3.99 0.65
N SER A 206 12.67 4.26 0.67
CA SER A 206 11.88 4.60 -0.51
C SER A 206 11.15 5.91 -0.28
N ARG A 207 10.85 6.66 -1.34
CA ARG A 207 10.06 7.88 -1.27
C ARG A 207 8.57 7.57 -1.20
N LYS A 208 7.84 8.33 -0.39
CA LYS A 208 6.38 8.34 -0.34
C LYS A 208 5.93 9.75 -0.68
N VAL A 209 5.02 9.89 -1.64
CA VAL A 209 4.46 11.18 -2.06
C VAL A 209 2.98 11.18 -1.69
N ASP A 210 2.55 12.21 -0.97
CA ASP A 210 1.18 12.43 -0.50
C ASP A 210 0.71 13.78 -1.10
N THR A 211 -0.30 13.76 -1.97
CA THR A 211 -0.97 14.99 -2.46
C THR A 211 -2.18 15.32 -1.57
N VAL A 212 -2.11 16.41 -0.82
CA VAL A 212 -3.17 16.87 0.09
C VAL A 212 -3.96 18.01 -0.55
N LYS A 213 -5.20 17.70 -0.96
CA LYS A 213 -6.13 18.68 -1.52
C LYS A 213 -6.93 19.37 -0.41
N VAL A 214 -6.86 20.70 -0.33
CA VAL A 214 -7.56 21.53 0.66
C VAL A 214 -8.46 22.55 -0.02
N SER A 215 -9.77 22.41 0.15
CA SER A 215 -10.74 23.42 -0.29
C SER A 215 -11.00 24.44 0.82
N ILE A 216 -10.84 25.72 0.48
CA ILE A 216 -11.08 26.90 1.32
C ILE A 216 -12.28 27.65 0.75
N ASN A 217 -13.33 27.82 1.55
CA ASN A 217 -14.48 28.63 1.16
C ASN A 217 -14.36 30.08 1.64
N ASP A 218 -15.20 30.98 1.15
CA ASP A 218 -15.27 32.39 1.59
C ASP A 218 -15.50 32.58 3.08
N ASN A 219 -16.21 31.63 3.68
CA ASN A 219 -16.47 31.61 5.11
C ASN A 219 -15.45 30.74 5.86
N ASP A 220 -14.32 30.36 5.25
CA ASP A 220 -13.26 29.59 5.89
C ASP A 220 -11.97 30.43 5.89
N PHE A 221 -11.16 30.29 6.94
CA PHE A 221 -9.79 30.82 7.00
C PHE A 221 -8.85 29.79 7.60
N LEU A 222 -7.56 29.94 7.34
CA LEU A 222 -6.54 29.03 7.88
C LEU A 222 -6.05 29.52 9.26
N LEU A 223 -5.66 28.57 10.09
CA LEU A 223 -5.07 28.86 11.39
C LEU A 223 -3.58 29.18 11.28
N ASP A 224 -3.12 30.11 12.11
CA ASP A 224 -1.71 30.50 12.23
C ASP A 224 -0.90 29.44 12.99
N LEU A 225 -0.63 28.30 12.33
CA LEU A 225 0.07 27.18 12.95
C LEU A 225 1.59 27.23 12.77
N TYR A 226 2.06 27.96 11.76
CA TYR A 226 3.46 28.03 11.38
C TYR A 226 4.07 29.41 11.61
N GLY A 227 3.26 30.43 11.88
CA GLY A 227 3.73 31.80 12.04
C GLY A 227 4.39 32.06 13.39
N ASN A 228 5.28 33.04 13.40
CA ASN A 228 5.99 33.51 14.59
C ASN A 228 5.97 35.05 14.62
N ASP A 229 6.44 35.63 15.74
CA ASP A 229 6.37 37.08 15.94
C ASP A 229 7.27 37.87 14.97
N THR A 230 8.20 37.19 14.30
CA THR A 230 9.15 37.75 13.32
C THR A 230 8.71 37.61 11.86
N GLU A 231 8.09 36.50 11.49
CA GLU A 231 7.68 36.16 10.10
C GLU A 231 6.20 36.43 9.83
N GLY A 232 5.42 36.77 10.87
CA GLY A 232 4.00 37.07 10.72
C GLY A 232 3.11 35.83 10.68
N TYR A 233 1.87 35.99 10.21
CA TYR A 233 0.91 34.91 10.06
C TYR A 233 1.38 33.89 9.01
N LYS A 234 1.27 32.59 9.34
CA LYS A 234 1.56 31.52 8.38
C LYS A 234 0.64 30.32 8.57
N GLY A 235 -0.20 30.09 7.56
CA GLY A 235 -1.28 29.10 7.59
C GLY A 235 -0.84 27.66 7.31
N PHE A 236 0.22 27.52 6.51
CA PHE A 236 0.79 26.24 6.08
C PHE A 236 2.31 26.37 5.89
N PRO A 237 3.07 25.25 5.93
CA PRO A 237 4.50 25.27 5.67
C PRO A 237 4.79 25.66 4.23
N ASP A 238 5.83 26.46 4.03
CA ASP A 238 6.28 26.81 2.68
C ASP A 238 6.99 25.64 2.02
N ILE A 239 7.20 25.73 0.71
CA ILE A 239 8.01 24.75 -0.03
C ILE A 239 9.37 24.61 0.66
N GLY A 240 9.87 23.38 0.78
CA GLY A 240 11.11 23.06 1.47
C GLY A 240 11.03 23.02 3.00
N GLU A 241 9.86 23.27 3.59
CA GLU A 241 9.66 23.13 5.04
C GLU A 241 9.01 21.78 5.40
N GLU A 242 9.34 21.28 6.60
CA GLU A 242 8.77 20.04 7.13
C GLU A 242 7.39 20.31 7.79
N VAL A 243 6.44 19.42 7.51
CA VAL A 243 5.12 19.44 8.14
C VAL A 243 5.22 19.11 9.63
N SER A 244 4.95 20.10 10.47
CA SER A 244 4.98 19.99 11.92
C SER A 244 3.74 19.27 12.46
N LYS A 245 3.92 18.47 13.52
CA LYS A 245 2.84 17.75 14.25
C LYS A 245 1.92 16.89 13.35
N ARG A 246 2.39 16.54 12.15
CA ARG A 246 1.62 15.87 11.10
C ARG A 246 0.41 16.66 10.59
N ILE A 247 0.37 17.98 10.72
CA ILE A 247 -0.75 18.83 10.29
C ILE A 247 -0.23 19.85 9.29
N ILE A 248 -0.65 19.75 8.04
CA ILE A 248 -0.21 20.71 7.00
C ILE A 248 -0.89 22.06 7.17
N CYS A 249 -2.20 22.05 7.36
CA CYS A 249 -2.97 23.25 7.66
C CYS A 249 -4.24 22.85 8.39
N THR A 250 -4.91 23.84 8.97
CA THR A 250 -6.21 23.66 9.61
C THR A 250 -7.12 24.79 9.16
N LYS A 251 -8.30 24.44 8.67
CA LYS A 251 -9.33 25.42 8.32
C LYS A 251 -10.34 25.60 9.44
N ARG A 252 -10.70 26.84 9.73
CA ARG A 252 -11.75 27.24 10.67
C ARG A 252 -12.84 27.99 9.90
N ARG A 253 -14.10 27.64 10.17
CA ARG A 253 -15.24 28.33 9.58
C ARG A 253 -15.55 29.61 10.37
N ILE A 254 -15.70 30.72 9.67
CA ILE A 254 -16.12 32.02 10.21
C ILE A 254 -17.50 31.90 10.84
N GLN A 255 -17.58 32.32 12.10
CA GLN A 255 -18.83 32.50 12.82
C GLN A 255 -18.93 33.96 13.25
N ASN A 256 -19.83 34.72 12.63
CA ASN A 256 -19.94 36.17 12.83
C ASN A 256 -20.12 36.58 14.30
N THR A 257 -20.74 35.72 15.11
CA THR A 257 -20.98 35.95 16.55
C THR A 257 -19.70 35.90 17.41
N GLN A 258 -18.64 35.27 16.93
CA GLN A 258 -17.39 35.04 17.69
C GLN A 258 -16.12 35.40 16.92
N ILE A 259 -16.23 36.09 15.77
CA ILE A 259 -15.10 36.38 14.88
C ILE A 259 -13.95 37.12 15.59
N LEU A 260 -14.25 38.09 16.45
CA LEU A 260 -13.24 38.85 17.21
C LEU A 260 -12.48 37.96 18.22
N TYR A 261 -13.16 36.94 18.76
CA TYR A 261 -12.52 35.95 19.62
C TYR A 261 -11.69 34.97 18.79
N ASP A 262 -12.22 34.46 17.69
CA ASP A 262 -11.55 33.46 16.85
C ASP A 262 -10.29 34.03 16.18
N MET A 263 -10.33 35.28 15.71
CA MET A 263 -9.23 35.97 15.02
C MET A 263 -8.14 36.51 15.95
N LYS A 264 -8.31 36.39 17.28
CA LYS A 264 -7.25 36.76 18.23
C LYS A 264 -6.01 35.89 17.99
N LYS A 265 -4.82 36.49 17.83
CA LYS A 265 -3.55 35.75 17.57
C LYS A 265 -3.36 34.52 18.47
N SER A 266 -3.67 34.61 19.77
CA SER A 266 -3.57 33.48 20.70
C SER A 266 -4.50 32.30 20.40
N ASN A 267 -5.64 32.56 19.77
CA ASN A 267 -6.67 31.57 19.40
C ASN A 267 -6.46 31.03 17.97
N MET A 268 -5.77 31.79 17.12
CA MET A 268 -5.33 31.35 15.80
C MET A 268 -4.28 30.24 15.88
N LYS A 269 -3.42 30.23 16.91
CA LYS A 269 -2.43 29.17 17.14
C LYS A 269 -2.99 27.89 17.78
N LYS A 270 -4.29 27.84 18.09
CA LYS A 270 -4.93 26.74 18.83
C LYS A 270 -6.00 26.07 17.98
N ILE A 271 -5.88 24.76 17.82
CA ILE A 271 -6.89 23.94 17.14
C ILE A 271 -8.04 23.62 18.10
N SER A 272 -9.25 24.01 17.72
CA SER A 272 -10.53 23.73 18.36
C SER A 272 -11.14 22.46 17.80
N PRO A 273 -11.36 21.41 18.60
CA PRO A 273 -11.94 20.14 18.13
C PRO A 273 -13.35 20.24 17.54
N LEU A 274 -14.08 21.33 17.81
CA LEU A 274 -15.49 21.48 17.43
C LEU A 274 -15.66 22.20 16.09
N ASN A 275 -14.86 23.24 15.84
CA ASN A 275 -15.05 24.14 14.70
C ASN A 275 -14.00 23.95 13.60
N ASP A 276 -12.88 23.30 13.92
CA ASP A 276 -11.74 23.24 13.02
C ASP A 276 -11.65 21.91 12.30
N LYS A 277 -11.14 21.97 11.08
CA LYS A 277 -10.86 20.80 10.24
C LYS A 277 -9.37 20.76 9.93
N PRO A 278 -8.58 20.00 10.70
CA PRO A 278 -7.16 19.78 10.42
C PRO A 278 -6.98 18.82 9.24
N PHE A 279 -5.97 19.09 8.43
CA PHE A 279 -5.50 18.21 7.37
C PHE A 279 -4.16 17.62 7.76
N PHE A 280 -4.06 16.30 7.71
CA PHE A 280 -2.94 15.53 8.22
C PHE A 280 -2.09 14.94 7.10
N THR A 281 -0.78 15.14 7.21
CA THR A 281 0.23 14.50 6.37
C THR A 281 1.57 14.53 7.11
N LYS A 282 2.60 13.88 6.57
CA LYS A 282 3.95 13.91 7.12
C LYS A 282 4.94 13.99 5.98
N GLY A 283 5.92 14.87 6.10
CA GLY A 283 6.98 15.03 5.11
C GLY A 283 7.34 16.49 4.88
N TRP A 284 8.05 16.73 3.80
CA TRP A 284 8.48 18.04 3.34
C TRP A 284 7.57 18.50 2.21
N VAL A 285 7.18 19.78 2.20
CA VAL A 285 6.38 20.33 1.10
C VAL A 285 7.28 20.51 -0.12
N THR A 286 6.95 19.84 -1.22
CA THR A 286 7.75 19.88 -2.45
C THR A 286 7.12 20.69 -3.56
N ASP A 287 5.79 20.87 -3.56
CA ASP A 287 5.10 21.69 -4.54
C ASP A 287 3.77 22.18 -3.97
N ILE A 288 3.35 23.36 -4.42
CA ILE A 288 2.05 23.94 -4.08
C ILE A 288 1.43 24.43 -5.39
N ASP A 289 0.24 23.92 -5.71
CA ASP A 289 -0.61 24.41 -6.80
C ASP A 289 -1.88 25.01 -6.21
N ILE A 290 -2.26 26.21 -6.67
CA ILE A 290 -3.47 26.89 -6.22
C ILE A 290 -4.42 27.07 -7.40
N TYR A 291 -5.64 26.56 -7.24
CA TYR A 291 -6.72 26.73 -8.19
C TYR A 291 -7.76 27.67 -7.57
N SER A 292 -7.93 28.84 -8.18
CA SER A 292 -8.89 29.86 -7.74
C SER A 292 -9.87 30.16 -8.86
N ASN A 293 -11.16 30.24 -8.54
CA ASN A 293 -12.18 30.77 -9.45
C ASN A 293 -12.46 32.27 -9.25
N LYS A 294 -11.73 32.88 -8.31
CA LYS A 294 -11.65 34.31 -8.06
C LYS A 294 -10.37 34.88 -8.62
N GLU A 295 -10.45 36.08 -9.16
CA GLU A 295 -9.25 36.81 -9.58
C GLU A 295 -8.41 37.21 -8.35
N VAL A 296 -7.10 37.44 -8.55
CA VAL A 296 -6.18 37.83 -7.47
C VAL A 296 -6.66 39.10 -6.77
N ASP A 297 -7.20 40.06 -7.53
CA ASP A 297 -7.71 41.33 -7.00
C ASP A 297 -9.02 41.20 -6.21
N GLU A 298 -9.77 40.11 -6.41
CA GLU A 298 -10.97 39.79 -5.64
C GLU A 298 -10.64 39.18 -4.27
N ILE A 299 -9.41 38.69 -4.09
CA ILE A 299 -8.94 38.13 -2.81
C ILE A 299 -8.45 39.28 -1.93
N PRO A 300 -9.06 39.52 -0.74
CA PRO A 300 -8.66 40.61 0.12
C PRO A 300 -7.18 40.50 0.53
N LYS A 301 -6.38 41.53 0.20
CA LYS A 301 -4.98 41.67 0.61
C LYS A 301 -4.92 41.93 2.12
N THR A 302 -4.90 40.84 2.87
CA THR A 302 -4.82 40.81 4.34
C THR A 302 -3.64 39.94 4.75
N GLU A 303 -3.13 40.14 5.98
CA GLU A 303 -2.07 39.30 6.57
C GLU A 303 -2.38 37.79 6.46
N TYR A 304 -3.68 37.41 6.42
CA TYR A 304 -4.14 36.02 6.36
C TYR A 304 -4.11 35.39 4.97
N ASN A 305 -4.20 36.21 3.91
CA ASN A 305 -4.24 35.75 2.52
C ASN A 305 -2.92 35.96 1.78
N GLU A 306 -1.98 36.71 2.36
CA GLU A 306 -0.70 37.06 1.74
C GLU A 306 0.07 35.83 1.24
N GLN A 307 0.14 34.76 2.05
CA GLN A 307 0.79 33.51 1.64
C GLN A 307 0.10 32.86 0.42
N ILE A 308 -1.24 32.88 0.35
CA ILE A 308 -2.00 32.31 -0.78
C ILE A 308 -1.78 33.15 -2.04
N ILE A 309 -1.84 34.49 -1.91
CA ILE A 309 -1.63 35.44 -3.00
C ILE A 309 -0.22 35.27 -3.57
N TYR A 310 0.80 35.13 -2.72
CA TYR A 310 2.19 34.90 -3.14
C TYR A 310 2.35 33.70 -4.08
N TYR A 311 1.80 32.54 -3.72
CA TYR A 311 1.88 31.34 -4.55
C TYR A 311 1.05 31.47 -5.83
N LEU A 312 -0.10 32.14 -5.76
CA LEU A 312 -0.96 32.39 -6.92
C LEU A 312 -0.28 33.34 -7.93
N GLU A 313 0.35 34.42 -7.47
CA GLU A 313 1.10 35.36 -8.32
C GLU A 313 2.29 34.68 -9.02
N ASN A 314 3.08 33.88 -8.29
CA ASN A 314 4.17 33.10 -8.89
C ASN A 314 3.67 32.09 -9.92
N GLN A 315 2.56 31.41 -9.64
CA GLN A 315 1.94 30.47 -10.57
C GLN A 315 1.45 31.19 -11.83
N THR A 316 0.77 32.33 -11.69
CA THR A 316 0.32 33.14 -12.84
C THR A 316 1.48 33.62 -13.69
N ARG A 317 2.55 34.15 -13.08
CA ARG A 317 3.78 34.53 -13.80
C ARG A 317 4.37 33.37 -14.58
N TYR A 318 4.53 32.21 -13.94
CA TYR A 318 5.07 31.00 -14.56
C TYR A 318 4.26 30.56 -15.79
N TYR A 319 2.93 30.57 -15.68
CA TYR A 319 2.07 30.21 -16.82
C TYR A 319 1.99 31.30 -17.89
N GLN A 320 2.18 32.57 -17.55
CA GLN A 320 2.30 33.65 -18.54
C GLN A 320 3.55 33.46 -19.40
N GLU A 321 4.72 33.26 -18.78
CA GLU A 321 5.97 33.04 -19.52
C GLU A 321 5.89 31.77 -20.40
N LEU A 322 5.26 30.70 -19.89
CA LEU A 322 4.99 29.49 -20.69
C LEU A 322 4.04 29.75 -21.86
N PHE A 323 2.99 30.56 -21.64
CA PHE A 323 2.04 30.91 -22.69
C PHE A 323 2.72 31.68 -23.81
N ASP A 324 3.49 32.71 -23.47
CA ASP A 324 4.16 33.59 -24.44
C ASP A 324 5.11 32.78 -25.34
N ILE A 325 5.96 31.92 -24.74
CA ILE A 325 6.89 31.11 -25.55
C ILE A 325 6.17 30.02 -26.34
N CYS A 326 5.15 29.38 -25.79
CA CYS A 326 4.36 28.42 -26.56
C CYS A 326 3.66 29.10 -27.73
N GLU A 327 3.14 30.32 -27.56
CA GLU A 327 2.50 31.10 -28.62
C GLU A 327 3.52 31.44 -29.72
N GLU A 328 4.72 31.90 -29.37
CA GLU A 328 5.82 32.12 -30.33
C GLU A 328 6.16 30.86 -31.15
N ILE A 329 6.22 29.68 -30.51
CA ILE A 329 6.48 28.40 -31.18
C ILE A 329 5.31 28.00 -32.10
N LEU A 330 4.07 28.25 -31.68
CA LEU A 330 2.89 27.95 -32.50
C LEU A 330 2.81 28.87 -33.73
N GLU A 331 3.18 30.15 -33.57
CA GLU A 331 3.21 31.15 -34.64
C GLU A 331 4.36 30.94 -35.63
N SER A 332 5.49 30.37 -35.19
CA SER A 332 6.64 30.10 -36.07
C SER A 332 6.32 29.08 -37.18
N GLY A 333 5.31 28.24 -36.98
CA GLY A 333 4.95 27.15 -37.88
C GLY A 333 5.86 25.91 -37.76
N SER A 334 6.77 25.90 -36.79
CA SER A 334 7.65 24.75 -36.49
C SER A 334 6.86 23.56 -35.93
N LYS A 335 7.44 22.36 -35.98
CA LYS A 335 6.84 21.19 -35.32
C LYS A 335 7.09 21.25 -33.82
N TYR A 336 6.21 20.65 -33.02
CA TYR A 336 6.35 20.62 -31.57
C TYR A 336 5.78 19.33 -30.96
N SER A 337 6.19 19.02 -29.73
CA SER A 337 5.69 17.86 -28.98
C SER A 337 4.27 18.08 -28.44
N ASP A 338 3.55 16.98 -28.21
CA ASP A 338 2.19 17.01 -27.62
C ASP A 338 2.17 17.73 -26.26
N ASP A 339 3.28 17.69 -25.51
CA ASP A 339 3.43 18.35 -24.22
C ASP A 339 3.39 19.88 -24.34
N ILE A 340 3.98 20.47 -25.39
CA ILE A 340 3.85 21.91 -25.68
C ILE A 340 2.38 22.27 -25.93
N GLY A 341 1.67 21.49 -26.75
CA GLY A 341 0.25 21.71 -27.03
C GLY A 341 -0.66 21.52 -25.81
N PHE A 342 -0.33 20.59 -24.90
CA PHE A 342 -1.01 20.44 -23.62
C PHE A 342 -0.79 21.65 -22.71
N ILE A 343 0.44 22.12 -22.62
CA ILE A 343 0.85 23.20 -21.72
C ILE A 343 0.31 24.54 -22.19
N TYR A 344 0.34 24.82 -23.50
CA TYR A 344 -0.31 26.00 -24.08
C TYR A 344 -1.79 26.08 -23.68
N ARG A 345 -2.55 24.98 -23.83
CA ARG A 345 -3.96 24.92 -23.42
C ARG A 345 -4.14 25.10 -21.92
N ARG A 346 -3.26 24.50 -21.11
CA ARG A 346 -3.31 24.64 -19.65
C ARG A 346 -3.03 26.07 -19.21
N ALA A 347 -1.99 26.69 -19.77
CA ALA A 347 -1.62 28.08 -19.50
C ALA A 347 -2.76 29.02 -19.89
N LYS A 348 -3.34 28.82 -21.09
CA LYS A 348 -4.53 29.56 -21.54
C LYS A 348 -5.68 29.47 -20.55
N ASN A 349 -6.03 28.28 -20.06
CA ASN A 349 -7.12 28.12 -19.09
C ASN A 349 -6.81 28.75 -17.72
N ILE A 350 -5.55 28.85 -17.32
CA ILE A 350 -5.14 29.49 -16.05
C ILE A 350 -5.21 31.01 -16.16
N LEU A 351 -4.86 31.55 -17.33
CA LEU A 351 -4.82 32.98 -17.60
C LEU A 351 -6.20 33.53 -18.02
N ASP A 352 -7.11 32.68 -18.50
CA ASP A 352 -8.47 33.05 -18.91
C ASP A 352 -9.39 33.30 -17.70
N PRO A 353 -9.84 34.55 -17.47
CA PRO A 353 -10.73 34.89 -16.36
C PRO A 353 -12.11 34.21 -16.41
N ASP A 354 -12.58 33.88 -17.63
CA ASP A 354 -13.88 33.25 -17.86
C ASP A 354 -13.84 31.74 -17.59
N TYR A 355 -12.64 31.15 -17.55
CA TYR A 355 -12.47 29.73 -17.26
C TYR A 355 -12.77 29.43 -15.79
N LYS A 356 -13.72 28.50 -15.54
CA LYS A 356 -14.09 28.06 -14.19
C LYS A 356 -13.62 26.64 -13.90
N TRP A 357 -12.72 26.52 -12.93
CA TRP A 357 -12.21 25.28 -12.37
C TRP A 357 -13.32 24.45 -11.72
N LYS A 358 -13.20 23.13 -11.85
CA LYS A 358 -14.15 22.14 -11.33
C LYS A 358 -13.43 21.11 -10.47
N ASP A 359 -14.09 20.63 -9.42
CA ASP A 359 -13.70 19.44 -8.66
C ASP A 359 -14.82 18.39 -8.81
N ASN A 360 -14.48 17.21 -9.35
CA ASN A 360 -15.45 16.14 -9.67
C ASN A 360 -16.70 16.67 -10.40
N ASP A 361 -16.49 17.42 -11.49
CA ASP A 361 -17.51 18.06 -12.35
C ASP A 361 -18.29 19.24 -11.75
N THR A 362 -18.05 19.57 -10.47
CA THR A 362 -18.71 20.70 -9.81
C THR A 362 -17.80 21.92 -9.78
N VAL A 363 -18.27 23.06 -10.29
CA VAL A 363 -17.56 24.33 -10.13
C VAL A 363 -17.52 24.69 -8.65
N PHE A 364 -16.33 24.92 -8.10
CA PHE A 364 -16.17 25.38 -6.72
C PHE A 364 -16.11 26.91 -6.69
N ASN A 365 -16.64 27.55 -5.66
CA ASN A 365 -16.75 29.01 -5.68
C ASN A 365 -15.44 29.74 -5.36
N ASN A 366 -14.50 29.08 -4.68
CA ASN A 366 -13.44 29.76 -3.94
C ASN A 366 -12.06 29.22 -4.34
N ILE A 367 -11.30 28.63 -3.41
CA ILE A 367 -9.91 28.23 -3.64
C ILE A 367 -9.72 26.74 -3.28
N ILE A 368 -8.96 26.03 -4.11
CA ILE A 368 -8.43 24.71 -3.82
C ILE A 368 -6.90 24.80 -3.85
N ILE A 369 -6.27 24.36 -2.77
CA ILE A 369 -4.81 24.25 -2.67
C ILE A 369 -4.45 22.78 -2.70
N ASP A 370 -3.61 22.38 -3.65
CA ASP A 370 -3.00 21.07 -3.71
C ASP A 370 -1.57 21.17 -3.19
N PHE A 371 -1.34 20.57 -2.01
CA PHE A 371 0.00 20.45 -1.43
C PHE A 371 0.60 19.10 -1.81
N ARG A 372 1.74 19.10 -2.51
CA ARG A 372 2.55 17.89 -2.65
C ARG A 372 3.53 17.81 -1.51
N VAL A 373 3.46 16.71 -0.77
CA VAL A 373 4.33 16.44 0.37
C VAL A 373 5.02 15.12 0.14
N ASP A 374 6.32 15.08 0.36
CA ASP A 374 7.06 13.83 0.24
C ASP A 374 7.83 13.49 1.51
N ARG A 375 8.09 12.19 1.70
CA ARG A 375 8.89 11.73 2.83
C ARG A 375 9.62 10.44 2.53
N ASP A 376 10.77 10.32 3.17
CA ASP A 376 11.51 9.07 3.19
C ASP A 376 10.85 8.05 4.15
N VAL A 377 10.70 6.84 3.64
CA VAL A 377 10.15 5.70 4.37
C VAL A 377 11.18 4.59 4.35
N ARG A 378 11.73 4.26 5.53
CA ARG A 378 12.63 3.11 5.74
C ARG A 378 11.86 1.80 5.92
N LEU A 379 12.55 0.67 6.11
CA LEU A 379 11.89 -0.56 6.56
C LEU A 379 11.49 -0.44 8.04
N PHE A 380 10.39 -1.08 8.41
CA PHE A 380 9.90 -1.20 9.78
C PHE A 380 9.28 -2.58 10.00
N LYS A 381 9.01 -2.90 11.26
CA LYS A 381 8.29 -4.13 11.61
C LYS A 381 6.94 -4.20 10.88
N GLY A 382 6.72 -5.28 10.16
CA GLY A 382 5.53 -5.48 9.31
C GLY A 382 5.69 -5.01 7.86
N SER A 383 6.83 -4.40 7.48
CA SER A 383 7.14 -4.16 6.06
C SER A 383 7.28 -5.49 5.32
N LYS A 384 6.86 -5.52 4.05
CA LYS A 384 7.05 -6.69 3.18
C LYS A 384 8.26 -6.51 2.29
N ILE A 385 9.12 -7.53 2.26
CA ILE A 385 10.28 -7.63 1.38
C ILE A 385 10.26 -8.97 0.66
N THR A 386 10.94 -9.06 -0.47
CA THR A 386 11.05 -10.29 -1.26
C THR A 386 12.43 -10.35 -1.90
N GLY A 387 12.97 -11.55 -2.11
CA GLY A 387 14.03 -11.74 -3.10
C GLY A 387 13.46 -11.88 -4.51
N ARG A 388 14.34 -12.25 -5.45
CA ARG A 388 14.00 -12.41 -6.87
C ARG A 388 13.28 -13.72 -7.20
N TYR A 389 12.94 -14.54 -6.22
CA TYR A 389 12.51 -15.93 -6.44
C TYR A 389 11.12 -16.21 -5.88
N GLY A 390 10.31 -15.16 -5.73
CA GLY A 390 8.98 -15.24 -5.14
C GLY A 390 9.00 -15.61 -3.65
N ASP A 391 10.09 -15.29 -2.96
CA ASP A 391 10.36 -15.53 -1.54
C ASP A 391 9.94 -14.33 -0.68
N LYS A 392 8.71 -13.88 -0.87
CA LYS A 392 8.15 -12.76 -0.09
C LYS A 392 7.97 -13.17 1.37
N GLY A 393 8.33 -12.24 2.24
CA GLY A 393 8.19 -12.37 3.68
C GLY A 393 7.89 -11.03 4.34
N VAL A 394 7.68 -11.11 5.65
CA VAL A 394 7.39 -9.95 6.49
C VAL A 394 8.58 -9.72 7.41
N VAL A 395 9.03 -8.48 7.56
CA VAL A 395 10.03 -8.11 8.56
C VAL A 395 9.41 -8.27 9.95
N SER A 396 9.79 -9.31 10.68
CA SER A 396 9.27 -9.61 12.02
C SER A 396 9.93 -8.74 13.09
N VAL A 397 11.23 -8.55 12.95
CA VAL A 397 12.09 -7.80 13.88
C VAL A 397 13.14 -7.03 13.08
N ILE A 398 13.35 -5.77 13.47
CA ILE A 398 14.57 -5.03 13.13
C ILE A 398 15.47 -5.16 14.36
N ARG A 399 16.59 -5.88 14.22
CA ARG A 399 17.54 -6.09 15.31
C ARG A 399 18.62 -5.01 15.26
N PRO A 400 19.08 -4.51 16.42
CA PRO A 400 20.31 -3.74 16.51
C PRO A 400 21.47 -4.46 15.81
N ASP A 401 22.37 -3.70 15.16
CA ASP A 401 23.48 -4.29 14.40
C ASP A 401 24.38 -5.16 15.29
N ASP A 402 24.60 -4.77 16.54
CA ASP A 402 25.43 -5.49 17.51
C ASP A 402 24.89 -6.88 17.89
N GLU A 403 23.57 -7.09 17.79
CA GLU A 403 22.92 -8.38 18.00
C GLU A 403 22.93 -9.29 16.76
N MET A 404 23.24 -8.76 15.58
CA MET A 404 23.30 -9.55 14.35
C MET A 404 24.50 -10.51 14.37
N PRO A 405 24.37 -11.74 13.83
CA PRO A 405 25.51 -12.64 13.68
C PRO A 405 26.61 -12.02 12.81
N PHE A 406 27.87 -12.32 13.12
CA PHE A 406 29.04 -11.76 12.45
C PHE A 406 30.11 -12.81 12.17
N ASP A 407 30.93 -12.56 11.16
CA ASP A 407 32.05 -13.44 10.78
C ASP A 407 33.33 -13.16 11.57
N LYS A 408 34.40 -13.93 11.31
CA LYS A 408 35.70 -13.78 11.97
C LYS A 408 36.34 -12.39 11.82
N ASN A 409 35.95 -11.64 10.78
CA ASN A 409 36.46 -10.30 10.50
C ASN A 409 35.58 -9.21 11.15
N GLY A 410 34.53 -9.60 11.88
CA GLY A 410 33.59 -8.67 12.52
C GLY A 410 32.48 -8.17 11.61
N ASN A 411 32.40 -8.63 10.36
CA ASN A 411 31.36 -8.18 9.44
C ASN A 411 30.04 -8.87 9.80
N ARG A 412 28.98 -8.08 9.96
CA ARG A 412 27.65 -8.53 10.41
C ARG A 412 26.75 -8.89 9.24
N LEU A 413 25.76 -9.73 9.51
CA LEU A 413 24.67 -10.01 8.57
C LEU A 413 23.68 -8.84 8.52
N ASP A 414 23.12 -8.60 7.33
CA ASP A 414 22.02 -7.67 7.11
C ASP A 414 20.67 -8.35 7.30
N VAL A 415 20.54 -9.59 6.82
CA VAL A 415 19.27 -10.33 6.81
C VAL A 415 19.49 -11.77 7.25
N ILE A 416 18.58 -12.26 8.10
CA ILE A 416 18.51 -13.68 8.46
C ILE A 416 17.25 -14.27 7.85
N CYS A 417 17.42 -15.41 7.18
CA CYS A 417 16.36 -16.15 6.50
C CYS A 417 16.13 -17.52 7.15
N ASN A 418 14.91 -18.04 7.03
CA ASN A 418 14.59 -19.40 7.45
C ASN A 418 15.06 -20.44 6.43
N PRO A 419 15.91 -21.42 6.79
CA PRO A 419 16.35 -22.48 5.86
C PRO A 419 15.19 -23.31 5.29
N LEU A 420 14.10 -23.48 6.04
CA LEU A 420 12.95 -24.28 5.58
C LEU A 420 12.13 -23.58 4.49
N SER A 421 12.32 -22.27 4.32
CA SER A 421 11.54 -21.47 3.36
C SER A 421 11.80 -21.85 1.90
N CYS A 422 12.98 -22.38 1.58
CA CYS A 422 13.35 -22.80 0.23
C CYS A 422 12.86 -24.19 -0.15
N ILE A 423 12.99 -25.17 0.76
CA ILE A 423 12.71 -26.58 0.49
C ILE A 423 11.24 -26.78 0.12
N ASN A 424 10.33 -26.20 0.90
CA ASN A 424 8.89 -26.40 0.75
C ASN A 424 8.30 -25.68 -0.49
N ARG A 425 9.08 -24.84 -1.19
CA ARG A 425 8.57 -23.91 -2.21
C ARG A 425 9.15 -24.09 -3.60
N LEU A 426 10.08 -25.03 -3.78
CA LEU A 426 10.75 -25.30 -5.05
C LEU A 426 11.32 -24.00 -5.67
N ASN A 427 12.05 -23.22 -4.87
CA ASN A 427 12.70 -21.98 -5.27
C ASN A 427 14.18 -21.98 -4.85
N SER A 428 14.89 -23.03 -5.30
CA SER A 428 16.26 -23.37 -4.92
C SER A 428 17.30 -22.34 -5.34
N PHE A 429 17.00 -21.50 -6.35
CA PHE A 429 17.96 -20.50 -6.81
C PHE A 429 18.35 -19.47 -5.76
N GLN A 430 17.52 -19.25 -4.73
CA GLN A 430 17.92 -18.43 -3.58
C GLN A 430 19.24 -18.88 -2.95
N TRP A 431 19.41 -20.20 -2.79
CA TRP A 431 20.66 -20.76 -2.27
C TRP A 431 21.77 -20.73 -3.29
N ILE A 432 21.45 -20.83 -4.57
CA ILE A 432 22.42 -20.72 -5.66
C ILE A 432 22.99 -19.30 -5.67
N GLU A 433 22.16 -18.24 -5.75
CA GLU A 433 22.60 -16.84 -5.68
C GLU A 433 23.49 -16.58 -4.47
N LEU A 434 23.03 -17.00 -3.28
CA LEU A 434 23.79 -16.88 -2.05
C LEU A 434 25.16 -17.57 -2.15
N SER A 435 25.19 -18.79 -2.69
CA SER A 435 26.42 -19.58 -2.80
C SER A 435 27.39 -19.02 -3.84
N LEU A 436 26.87 -18.50 -4.97
CA LEU A 436 27.69 -17.87 -6.01
C LEU A 436 28.36 -16.61 -5.47
N ASN A 437 27.61 -15.75 -4.79
CA ASN A 437 28.16 -14.55 -4.16
C ASN A 437 29.13 -14.88 -3.02
N HIS A 438 28.86 -15.94 -2.26
CA HIS A 438 29.81 -16.43 -1.25
C HIS A 438 31.14 -16.90 -1.87
N CYS A 439 31.09 -17.63 -2.99
CA CYS A 439 32.29 -18.04 -3.72
C CYS A 439 33.06 -16.83 -4.28
N ALA A 440 32.34 -15.85 -4.85
CA ALA A 440 32.93 -14.59 -5.32
C ALA A 440 33.65 -13.84 -4.20
N ASN A 441 33.03 -13.72 -3.02
CA ASN A 441 33.64 -13.06 -1.86
C ASN A 441 34.91 -13.79 -1.39
N GLN A 442 34.90 -15.13 -1.34
CA GLN A 442 36.11 -15.88 -0.99
C GLN A 442 37.21 -15.74 -2.04
N LEU A 443 36.86 -15.69 -3.33
CA LEU A 443 37.82 -15.44 -4.39
C LEU A 443 38.47 -14.06 -4.24
N ILE A 444 37.70 -13.03 -3.90
CA ILE A 444 38.22 -11.68 -3.62
C ILE A 444 39.25 -11.73 -2.48
N GLU A 445 38.94 -12.39 -1.37
CA GLU A 445 39.87 -12.52 -0.24
C GLU A 445 41.15 -13.27 -0.64
N GLN A 446 41.04 -14.34 -1.43
CA GLN A 446 42.21 -15.03 -1.98
C GLN A 446 43.03 -14.11 -2.91
N MET A 447 42.37 -13.33 -3.78
CA MET A 447 43.03 -12.40 -4.70
C MET A 447 43.80 -11.29 -3.97
N LYS A 448 43.32 -10.82 -2.82
CA LYS A 448 44.02 -9.84 -1.97
C LYS A 448 45.35 -10.39 -1.43
N GLU A 449 45.42 -11.69 -1.19
CA GLU A 449 46.64 -12.38 -0.74
C GLU A 449 47.63 -12.71 -1.89
N MET A 450 47.18 -12.65 -3.15
CA MET A 450 48.03 -12.93 -4.32
C MET A 450 49.03 -11.80 -4.61
N LYS A 451 50.21 -12.19 -5.08
CA LYS A 451 51.37 -11.28 -5.26
C LYS A 451 51.35 -10.50 -6.57
N SER A 452 50.75 -11.05 -7.64
CA SER A 452 50.77 -10.42 -8.96
C SER A 452 49.38 -10.26 -9.57
N ASN A 453 49.18 -9.16 -10.30
CA ASN A 453 47.94 -8.92 -11.05
C ASN A 453 47.68 -9.99 -12.12
N SER A 454 48.72 -10.63 -12.64
CA SER A 454 48.58 -11.75 -13.58
C SER A 454 47.97 -12.99 -12.90
N GLU A 455 48.37 -13.30 -11.67
CA GLU A 455 47.78 -14.41 -10.91
C GLU A 455 46.33 -14.10 -10.52
N ARG A 456 46.07 -12.88 -10.04
CA ARG A 456 44.71 -12.41 -9.72
C ARG A 456 43.77 -12.52 -10.92
N PHE A 457 44.22 -12.03 -12.08
CA PHE A 457 43.41 -12.09 -13.30
C PHE A 457 43.18 -13.53 -13.76
N LYS A 458 44.18 -14.40 -13.65
CA LYS A 458 44.03 -15.82 -13.99
C LYS A 458 42.95 -16.48 -13.11
N ALA A 459 42.98 -16.24 -11.79
CA ALA A 459 41.98 -16.77 -10.87
C ALA A 459 40.57 -16.26 -11.19
N LEU A 460 40.42 -14.95 -11.44
CA LEU A 460 39.16 -14.34 -11.86
C LEU A 460 38.64 -14.92 -13.18
N SER A 461 39.51 -15.02 -14.19
CA SER A 461 39.17 -15.55 -15.51
C SER A 461 38.74 -17.03 -15.45
N GLU A 462 39.39 -17.82 -14.60
CA GLU A 462 39.01 -19.21 -14.35
C GLU A 462 37.69 -19.35 -13.58
N PHE A 463 37.40 -18.42 -12.67
CA PHE A 463 36.12 -18.37 -11.97
C PHE A 463 34.98 -17.97 -12.93
N MET A 464 35.17 -16.91 -13.71
CA MET A 464 34.17 -16.41 -14.66
C MET A 464 33.83 -17.43 -15.76
N PHE A 465 34.78 -18.31 -16.11
CA PHE A 465 34.55 -19.39 -17.08
C PHE A 465 33.35 -20.29 -16.73
N TYR A 466 33.07 -20.52 -15.44
CA TYR A 466 31.94 -21.36 -15.02
C TYR A 466 30.57 -20.77 -15.34
N PHE A 467 30.48 -19.45 -15.51
CA PHE A 467 29.22 -18.76 -15.75
C PHE A 467 29.08 -18.34 -17.22
N ASN A 468 30.18 -18.42 -17.96
CA ASN A 468 30.34 -17.66 -19.17
C ASN A 468 31.02 -18.43 -20.30
N GLU A 469 30.35 -19.49 -20.74
CA GLU A 469 30.84 -20.36 -21.81
C GLU A 469 30.83 -19.65 -23.18
N ARG A 470 30.17 -18.49 -23.33
CA ARG A 470 30.08 -17.72 -24.57
C ARG A 470 30.77 -16.35 -24.45
N GLY A 471 32.04 -16.27 -24.86
CA GLY A 471 32.68 -15.05 -25.38
C GLY A 471 32.99 -13.90 -24.41
N GLU A 472 32.20 -13.65 -23.36
CA GLU A 472 32.44 -12.53 -22.44
C GLU A 472 33.72 -12.73 -21.60
N LYS A 473 34.14 -13.98 -21.32
CA LYS A 473 35.49 -14.25 -20.78
C LYS A 473 36.58 -13.71 -21.73
N ASP A 474 36.41 -13.94 -23.03
CA ASP A 474 37.35 -13.47 -24.03
C ASP A 474 37.30 -11.94 -24.14
N GLU A 475 36.13 -11.33 -23.97
CA GLU A 475 35.98 -9.88 -23.90
C GLU A 475 36.62 -9.28 -22.64
N LEU A 476 36.44 -9.89 -21.48
CA LEU A 476 37.10 -9.50 -20.23
C LEU A 476 38.63 -9.60 -20.38
N GLU A 477 39.12 -10.66 -21.02
CA GLU A 477 40.54 -10.81 -21.31
C GLU A 477 41.07 -9.78 -22.29
N LYS A 478 40.32 -9.45 -23.36
CA LYS A 478 40.66 -8.36 -24.28
C LYS A 478 40.68 -7.02 -23.56
N TYR A 479 39.66 -6.74 -22.75
CA TYR A 479 39.56 -5.52 -21.95
C TYR A 479 40.75 -5.41 -21.00
N TYR A 480 41.01 -6.43 -20.17
CA TYR A 480 42.14 -6.43 -19.24
C TYR A 480 43.49 -6.27 -19.95
N LYS A 481 43.68 -6.87 -21.14
CA LYS A 481 44.90 -6.70 -21.94
C LYS A 481 45.07 -5.27 -22.46
N SER A 482 43.97 -4.57 -22.77
CA SER A 482 43.99 -3.17 -23.22
C SER A 482 44.37 -2.18 -22.12
N LEU A 483 44.20 -2.54 -20.84
CA LEU A 483 44.52 -1.67 -19.71
C LEU A 483 46.03 -1.51 -19.49
N SER A 484 46.45 -0.27 -19.19
CA SER A 484 47.77 0.05 -18.68
C SER A 484 48.01 -0.55 -17.28
N SER A 485 49.26 -0.55 -16.81
CA SER A 485 49.57 -1.10 -15.48
C SER A 485 48.81 -0.42 -14.35
N LYS A 486 48.65 0.91 -14.40
CA LYS A 486 47.92 1.68 -13.38
C LYS A 486 46.41 1.40 -13.43
N GLU A 487 45.85 1.25 -14.62
CA GLU A 487 44.43 0.91 -14.79
C GLU A 487 44.13 -0.53 -14.35
N LYS A 488 45.09 -1.45 -14.49
CA LYS A 488 44.97 -2.81 -13.95
C LYS A 488 44.90 -2.84 -12.43
N ASP A 489 45.67 -1.98 -11.76
CA ASP A 489 45.57 -1.84 -10.31
C ASP A 489 44.20 -1.28 -9.92
N ALA A 490 43.75 -0.20 -10.58
CA ALA A 490 42.42 0.39 -10.36
C ALA A 490 41.28 -0.60 -10.62
N PHE A 491 41.42 -1.48 -11.63
CA PHE A 491 40.46 -2.55 -11.92
C PHE A 491 40.31 -3.56 -10.77
N PHE A 492 41.39 -3.90 -10.07
CA PHE A 492 41.28 -4.79 -8.91
C PHE A 492 40.76 -4.07 -7.67
N GLU A 493 41.15 -2.82 -7.45
CA GLU A 493 40.59 -2.01 -6.37
C GLU A 493 39.07 -1.84 -6.53
N SER A 494 38.56 -1.59 -7.74
CA SER A 494 37.12 -1.54 -7.98
C SER A 494 36.43 -2.88 -7.69
N ILE A 495 37.05 -4.02 -8.02
CA ILE A 495 36.52 -5.35 -7.64
C ILE A 495 36.52 -5.55 -6.12
N TYR A 496 37.47 -4.97 -5.39
CA TYR A 496 37.53 -5.10 -3.93
C TYR A 496 36.51 -4.22 -3.21
N GLU A 497 36.25 -3.03 -3.76
CA GLU A 497 35.26 -2.08 -3.23
C GLU A 497 33.85 -2.49 -3.63
N GLU A 498 33.64 -2.73 -4.92
CA GLU A 498 32.34 -3.06 -5.46
C GLU A 498 32.07 -4.53 -5.30
N GLY A 499 32.93 -5.45 -5.70
CA GLY A 499 32.67 -6.90 -5.71
C GLY A 499 32.62 -7.48 -7.12
N ILE A 500 32.41 -8.80 -7.24
CA ILE A 500 32.29 -9.46 -8.55
C ILE A 500 30.82 -9.56 -8.95
N PHE A 501 30.49 -9.02 -10.12
CA PHE A 501 29.19 -9.20 -10.77
C PHE A 501 29.21 -10.42 -11.71
N ILE A 502 28.21 -11.28 -11.59
CA ILE A 502 28.08 -12.54 -12.32
C ILE A 502 26.84 -12.45 -13.22
N ASN A 503 27.06 -12.36 -14.53
CA ASN A 503 26.01 -12.57 -15.51
C ASN A 503 25.68 -14.08 -15.54
N TYR A 504 24.46 -14.44 -15.16
CA TYR A 504 23.94 -15.80 -15.28
C TYR A 504 22.68 -15.76 -16.16
N PRO A 505 22.80 -16.11 -17.45
CA PRO A 505 21.67 -16.07 -18.36
C PRO A 505 20.50 -16.99 -17.93
N PRO A 506 19.25 -16.54 -18.02
CA PRO A 506 18.09 -17.35 -17.67
C PRO A 506 17.80 -18.34 -18.80
N MET A 507 17.28 -19.53 -18.46
CA MET A 507 16.92 -20.60 -19.42
C MET A 507 18.06 -21.17 -20.28
N TRP A 508 19.30 -20.77 -20.05
CA TRP A 508 20.48 -21.30 -20.74
C TRP A 508 21.51 -21.80 -19.74
N GLU A 509 21.91 -23.06 -19.84
CA GLU A 509 23.02 -23.60 -19.06
C GLU A 509 23.73 -24.75 -19.78
N GLY A 510 25.06 -24.70 -19.86
CA GLY A 510 25.88 -25.83 -20.26
C GLY A 510 26.13 -26.83 -19.14
N MET A 511 26.10 -26.36 -17.89
CA MET A 511 26.27 -27.17 -16.68
C MET A 511 25.29 -26.74 -15.58
N PRO A 512 24.67 -27.69 -14.83
CA PRO A 512 23.78 -27.33 -13.72
C PRO A 512 24.47 -26.47 -12.66
N ALA A 513 23.77 -25.48 -12.12
CA ALA A 513 24.32 -24.51 -11.17
C ALA A 513 24.88 -25.15 -9.89
N VAL A 514 24.24 -26.21 -9.39
CA VAL A 514 24.73 -26.96 -8.22
C VAL A 514 26.08 -27.61 -8.51
N LYS A 515 26.26 -28.15 -9.73
CA LYS A 515 27.53 -28.77 -10.14
C LYS A 515 28.63 -27.72 -10.31
N LYS A 516 28.30 -26.54 -10.85
CA LYS A 516 29.21 -25.38 -10.89
C LYS A 516 29.72 -25.02 -9.50
N ILE A 517 28.82 -24.92 -8.52
CA ILE A 517 29.19 -24.62 -7.14
C ILE A 517 30.12 -25.71 -6.56
N GLU A 518 29.78 -26.99 -6.75
CA GLU A 518 30.64 -28.11 -6.29
C GLU A 518 32.06 -28.05 -6.87
N ASP A 519 32.17 -27.81 -8.17
CA ASP A 519 33.46 -27.71 -8.86
C ASP A 519 34.25 -26.48 -8.41
N LEU A 520 33.58 -25.34 -8.17
CA LEU A 520 34.19 -24.14 -7.61
C LEU A 520 34.77 -24.38 -6.21
N TYR A 521 34.01 -25.05 -5.33
CA TYR A 521 34.48 -25.41 -4.00
C TYR A 521 35.72 -26.32 -4.07
N THR A 522 35.69 -27.30 -4.97
CA THR A 522 36.80 -28.26 -5.14
C THR A 522 38.04 -27.57 -5.72
N LYS A 523 37.87 -26.72 -6.74
CA LYS A 523 38.96 -26.09 -7.48
C LYS A 523 39.65 -24.98 -6.69
N PHE A 524 38.88 -24.11 -6.04
CA PHE A 524 39.41 -22.95 -5.32
C PHE A 524 39.54 -23.19 -3.80
N GLY A 525 39.11 -24.35 -3.31
CA GLY A 525 39.20 -24.71 -1.88
C GLY A 525 38.29 -23.86 -1.00
N PHE A 526 37.15 -23.40 -1.52
CA PHE A 526 36.20 -22.58 -0.76
C PHE A 526 35.60 -23.36 0.42
N THR A 527 35.32 -22.66 1.51
CA THR A 527 34.76 -23.26 2.73
C THR A 527 33.58 -22.44 3.27
N ARG A 528 32.75 -23.07 4.10
CA ARG A 528 31.64 -22.37 4.79
C ARG A 528 32.17 -21.50 5.95
N ASP A 529 31.47 -20.43 6.24
CA ASP A 529 31.83 -19.48 7.29
C ASP A 529 31.40 -19.94 8.68
N GLN A 530 32.25 -19.70 9.67
CA GLN A 530 31.88 -19.74 11.08
C GLN A 530 31.37 -18.36 11.49
N LEU A 531 30.12 -18.31 11.94
CA LEU A 531 29.54 -17.09 12.50
C LEU A 531 29.52 -17.14 14.02
N TYR A 532 29.48 -15.95 14.60
CA TYR A 532 29.38 -15.68 16.03
C TYR A 532 28.18 -14.77 16.28
N VAL A 533 27.57 -14.89 17.45
CA VAL A 533 26.49 -14.01 17.90
C VAL A 533 26.79 -13.51 19.31
N HIS A 534 26.50 -12.24 19.58
CA HIS A 534 26.58 -11.70 20.92
C HIS A 534 25.23 -11.88 21.63
N ARG A 535 25.16 -12.73 22.66
CA ARG A 535 23.97 -12.91 23.50
C ARG A 535 24.36 -13.08 24.96
N TRP A 536 23.57 -12.49 25.84
CA TRP A 536 23.76 -12.59 27.30
C TRP A 536 25.16 -12.14 27.77
N GLY A 537 25.72 -11.10 27.12
CA GLY A 537 27.05 -10.57 27.45
C GLY A 537 28.22 -11.46 27.01
N ARG A 538 27.98 -12.48 26.17
CA ARG A 538 29.01 -13.40 25.66
C ARG A 538 28.93 -13.55 24.16
N THR A 539 30.08 -13.74 23.52
CA THR A 539 30.18 -14.11 22.11
C THR A 539 30.15 -15.62 21.98
N ILE A 540 29.16 -16.14 21.24
CA ILE A 540 28.90 -17.56 21.10
C ILE A 540 29.03 -17.94 19.62
N PRO A 541 29.85 -18.93 19.25
CA PRO A 541 29.87 -19.45 17.88
C PRO A 541 28.57 -20.19 17.58
N LEU A 542 28.04 -20.02 16.36
CA LEU A 542 26.96 -20.88 15.89
C LEU A 542 27.42 -22.34 15.81
N LEU A 543 26.53 -23.28 16.12
CA LEU A 543 26.82 -24.73 16.16
C LEU A 543 27.30 -25.29 14.82
N SER A 544 26.92 -24.68 13.70
CA SER A 544 27.27 -25.14 12.36
C SER A 544 27.78 -23.99 11.52
N LYS A 545 28.75 -24.29 10.65
CA LYS A 545 29.21 -23.37 9.62
C LYS A 545 28.12 -23.19 8.56
N VAL A 546 27.95 -21.96 8.11
CA VAL A 546 26.90 -21.55 7.16
C VAL A 546 27.50 -20.91 5.92
N VAL A 547 26.72 -20.84 4.85
CA VAL A 547 27.08 -20.07 3.66
C VAL A 547 26.59 -18.64 3.87
N VAL A 548 27.50 -17.68 3.76
CA VAL A 548 27.18 -16.25 3.85
C VAL A 548 27.47 -15.60 2.52
N GLY A 549 26.43 -15.06 1.91
CA GLY A 549 26.52 -14.39 0.61
C GLY A 549 25.54 -13.25 0.54
N GLU A 550 25.73 -12.38 -0.44
CA GLU A 550 24.77 -11.35 -0.73
C GLU A 550 23.56 -11.96 -1.46
N LYS A 551 22.36 -11.52 -1.07
CA LYS A 551 21.09 -11.89 -1.72
C LYS A 551 20.38 -10.61 -2.12
N TYR A 552 19.86 -10.55 -3.34
CA TYR A 552 19.18 -9.34 -3.82
C TYR A 552 17.79 -9.22 -3.19
N MET A 553 17.56 -8.13 -2.44
CA MET A 553 16.34 -7.88 -1.68
C MET A 553 15.58 -6.69 -2.25
N ILE A 554 14.27 -6.86 -2.38
CA ILE A 554 13.33 -5.91 -2.98
C ILE A 554 12.31 -5.50 -1.92
N LYS A 555 12.07 -4.20 -1.80
CA LYS A 555 11.04 -3.64 -0.92
C LYS A 555 9.70 -3.58 -1.64
N LEU A 556 8.64 -4.05 -0.99
CA LEU A 556 7.29 -3.99 -1.54
C LEU A 556 6.48 -2.84 -0.94
N LYS A 557 5.49 -2.38 -1.70
CA LYS A 557 4.62 -1.27 -1.32
C LYS A 557 3.73 -1.53 -0.09
N GLN A 558 3.53 -2.78 0.31
CA GLN A 558 2.68 -3.09 1.46
C GLN A 558 3.37 -2.75 2.79
N THR A 559 2.69 -1.90 3.56
CA THR A 559 3.10 -1.46 4.90
C THR A 559 2.05 -1.82 5.95
N SER A 560 2.46 -1.88 7.22
CA SER A 560 1.53 -2.08 8.34
C SER A 560 0.66 -0.85 8.59
N GLU A 561 1.19 0.37 8.40
CA GLU A 561 0.43 1.62 8.58
C GLU A 561 -0.81 1.71 7.69
N LYS A 562 -0.68 1.36 6.40
CA LYS A 562 -1.80 1.40 5.44
C LYS A 562 -2.92 0.42 5.79
N ASN A 563 -2.56 -0.72 6.38
CA ASN A 563 -3.50 -1.78 6.72
C ASN A 563 -4.07 -1.64 8.15
N PHE A 564 -3.59 -0.66 8.91
CA PHE A 564 -4.07 -0.41 10.26
C PHE A 564 -5.43 0.27 10.22
N SER A 565 -6.42 -0.37 10.85
CA SER A 565 -7.75 0.19 11.06
C SER A 565 -8.19 -0.11 12.47
N ALA A 566 -8.65 0.92 13.18
CA ALA A 566 -9.17 0.79 14.53
C ALA A 566 -10.44 1.65 14.66
N ARG A 567 -11.50 1.05 15.20
CA ARG A 567 -12.78 1.73 15.40
C ARG A 567 -13.37 1.31 16.74
N SER A 568 -13.69 2.32 17.56
CA SER A 568 -14.54 2.15 18.73
C SER A 568 -15.99 2.45 18.34
N THR A 569 -16.38 3.72 18.36
CA THR A 569 -17.61 4.23 17.75
C THR A 569 -17.28 4.95 16.44
N GLY A 570 -18.19 4.92 15.46
CA GLY A 570 -17.97 5.71 14.24
C GLY A 570 -19.26 6.12 13.57
N TYR A 571 -19.13 6.83 12.46
CA TYR A 571 -20.25 7.36 11.69
C TYR A 571 -21.30 6.31 11.36
N LEU A 572 -22.55 6.73 11.49
CA LEU A 572 -23.71 5.98 11.07
C LEU A 572 -24.25 6.64 9.79
N SER A 573 -24.67 5.81 8.84
CA SER A 573 -25.42 6.28 7.69
C SER A 573 -26.74 6.90 8.14
N GLN A 574 -27.44 7.60 7.24
CA GLN A 574 -28.80 8.09 7.49
C GLN A 574 -29.75 6.96 7.91
N LYS A 575 -29.53 5.74 7.40
CA LYS A 575 -30.28 4.53 7.79
C LYS A 575 -29.91 4.00 9.19
N GLY A 576 -28.95 4.60 9.88
CA GLY A 576 -28.51 4.22 11.23
C GLY A 576 -27.54 3.02 11.26
N LEU A 577 -26.94 2.64 10.13
CA LEU A 577 -26.00 1.54 10.03
C LEU A 577 -24.55 2.05 10.07
N PRO A 578 -23.59 1.30 10.64
CA PRO A 578 -22.18 1.69 10.58
C PRO A 578 -21.71 1.85 9.14
N GLU A 579 -21.11 3.00 8.83
CA GLU A 579 -20.59 3.30 7.50
C GLU A 579 -19.07 3.50 7.53
N LYS A 580 -18.41 3.27 6.39
CA LYS A 580 -16.99 3.56 6.22
C LYS A 580 -16.78 5.07 6.08
N SER A 581 -15.80 5.62 6.79
CA SER A 581 -15.43 7.02 6.65
C SER A 581 -14.40 7.19 5.53
N ASN A 582 -14.57 8.21 4.69
CA ASN A 582 -13.59 8.60 3.66
C ASN A 582 -12.57 9.63 4.16
N LYS A 583 -12.62 10.02 5.43
CA LYS A 583 -11.80 11.10 6.00
C LYS A 583 -10.30 10.88 5.91
N VAL A 584 -9.83 9.63 5.94
CA VAL A 584 -8.40 9.33 5.74
C VAL A 584 -7.96 9.60 4.31
N ARG A 585 -8.83 9.31 3.33
CA ARG A 585 -8.55 9.53 1.90
C ARG A 585 -8.47 11.02 1.57
N THR A 586 -9.19 11.86 2.32
CA THR A 586 -9.16 13.33 2.21
C THR A 586 -8.22 13.97 3.23
N ASN A 587 -7.33 13.20 3.87
CA ASN A 587 -6.37 13.65 4.86
C ASN A 587 -6.99 14.34 6.11
N GLU A 588 -8.28 14.23 6.37
CA GLU A 588 -8.92 14.80 7.58
C GLU A 588 -8.70 13.94 8.83
N GLN A 589 -8.17 12.73 8.69
CA GLN A 589 -7.88 11.79 9.77
C GLN A 589 -6.60 11.00 9.52
N LEU A 590 -5.86 10.70 10.60
CA LEU A 590 -4.59 9.97 10.54
C LEU A 590 -4.76 8.46 10.23
N TYR A 591 -5.79 7.81 10.78
CA TYR A 591 -5.95 6.36 10.71
C TYR A 591 -7.34 5.97 10.25
N SER A 592 -7.41 4.85 9.52
CA SER A 592 -8.67 4.30 9.05
C SER A 592 -9.54 3.88 10.22
N THR A 593 -10.82 4.29 10.17
CA THR A 593 -11.85 3.83 11.11
C THR A 593 -12.83 2.89 10.40
N THR A 594 -12.33 2.12 9.43
CA THR A 594 -13.14 1.15 8.70
C THR A 594 -13.55 0.03 9.65
N PRO A 595 -14.85 -0.28 9.79
CA PRO A 595 -15.29 -1.34 10.68
C PRO A 595 -14.88 -2.71 10.13
N ILE A 596 -14.58 -3.65 11.02
CA ILE A 596 -14.38 -5.05 10.65
C ILE A 596 -15.73 -5.70 10.37
N THR A 597 -15.85 -6.36 9.23
CA THR A 597 -17.05 -7.10 8.86
C THR A 597 -17.06 -8.44 9.59
N VAL A 598 -18.08 -8.69 10.43
CA VAL A 598 -18.38 -10.02 10.98
C VAL A 598 -19.40 -10.67 10.03
N GLY A 599 -18.89 -11.53 9.15
CA GLY A 599 -19.63 -12.19 8.08
C GLY A 599 -20.29 -13.49 8.53
N ARG A 600 -20.75 -14.27 7.55
CA ARG A 600 -21.44 -15.55 7.81
C ARG A 600 -20.51 -16.56 8.46
N ASP A 601 -19.27 -16.67 7.99
CA ASP A 601 -18.33 -17.68 8.45
C ASP A 601 -17.83 -17.38 9.86
N GLU A 602 -17.57 -16.10 10.19
CA GLU A 602 -17.26 -15.71 11.56
C GLU A 602 -18.42 -16.02 12.51
N ASN A 603 -19.66 -15.83 12.06
CA ASN A 603 -20.84 -16.17 12.85
C ASN A 603 -20.99 -17.67 13.06
N ASN A 604 -20.74 -18.47 12.02
CA ASN A 604 -20.77 -19.92 12.14
C ASN A 604 -19.69 -20.39 13.13
N ASN A 605 -18.46 -19.88 12.99
CA ASN A 605 -17.34 -20.21 13.87
C ASN A 605 -17.63 -19.81 15.33
N LEU A 606 -18.17 -18.61 15.56
CA LEU A 606 -18.60 -18.18 16.89
C LEU A 606 -19.73 -19.06 17.41
N GLY A 607 -20.68 -19.46 16.56
CA GLY A 607 -21.81 -20.33 16.91
C GLY A 607 -21.40 -21.73 17.39
N ILE A 608 -20.19 -22.21 17.07
CA ILE A 608 -19.68 -23.49 17.58
C ILE A 608 -19.49 -23.45 19.11
N GLY A 609 -18.96 -22.34 19.63
CA GLY A 609 -18.61 -22.19 21.06
C GLY A 609 -19.49 -21.21 21.83
N VAL A 610 -20.27 -20.38 21.14
CA VAL A 610 -21.07 -19.30 21.73
C VAL A 610 -22.55 -19.58 21.50
N ARG A 611 -23.34 -19.55 22.59
CA ARG A 611 -24.79 -19.73 22.50
C ARG A 611 -25.41 -18.73 21.51
N PRO A 612 -26.34 -19.15 20.62
CA PRO A 612 -26.94 -18.28 19.62
C PRO A 612 -27.50 -16.97 20.18
N PHE A 613 -28.09 -17.02 21.38
CA PHE A 613 -28.60 -15.84 22.07
C PHE A 613 -27.53 -14.79 22.40
N ILE A 614 -26.34 -15.22 22.80
CA ILE A 614 -25.20 -14.33 23.09
C ILE A 614 -24.67 -13.72 21.80
N LEU A 615 -24.61 -14.50 20.72
CA LEU A 615 -24.22 -14.01 19.40
C LEU A 615 -25.22 -12.97 18.85
N SER A 616 -26.52 -13.21 19.04
CA SER A 616 -27.58 -12.24 18.70
C SER A 616 -27.44 -10.94 19.49
N LYS A 617 -27.13 -11.03 20.79
CA LYS A 617 -26.81 -9.86 21.63
C LYS A 617 -25.59 -9.10 21.13
N PHE A 618 -24.52 -9.80 20.76
CA PHE A 618 -23.33 -9.21 20.18
C PHE A 618 -23.67 -8.38 18.93
N HIS A 619 -24.46 -8.93 18.00
CA HIS A 619 -24.90 -8.18 16.81
C HIS A 619 -25.75 -6.96 17.15
N LEU A 620 -26.70 -7.09 18.07
CA LEU A 620 -27.54 -5.97 18.51
C LEU A 620 -26.69 -4.84 19.11
N PHE A 621 -25.75 -5.19 19.98
CA PHE A 621 -24.93 -4.25 20.74
C PHE A 621 -23.87 -3.54 19.90
N TYR A 622 -23.32 -4.19 18.88
CA TYR A 622 -22.24 -3.60 18.09
C TYR A 622 -22.69 -3.09 16.71
N ARG A 623 -23.77 -3.63 16.12
CA ARG A 623 -24.10 -3.40 14.70
C ARG A 623 -25.56 -3.04 14.43
N THR A 624 -26.51 -3.86 14.85
CA THR A 624 -27.83 -3.90 14.24
C THR A 624 -28.85 -2.98 14.91
N SER A 625 -28.62 -2.53 16.14
CA SER A 625 -29.52 -1.61 16.84
C SER A 625 -28.82 -0.31 17.28
N PRO A 626 -29.20 0.86 16.74
CA PRO A 626 -28.68 2.15 17.20
C PRO A 626 -28.94 2.42 18.68
N PHE A 627 -30.12 2.01 19.19
CA PHE A 627 -30.49 2.18 20.59
C PHE A 627 -29.64 1.31 21.50
N ALA A 628 -29.44 0.03 21.16
CA ALA A 628 -28.65 -0.88 21.98
C ALA A 628 -27.18 -0.42 22.06
N ARG A 629 -26.58 0.00 20.94
CA ARG A 629 -25.25 0.64 20.92
C ARG A 629 -25.12 1.81 21.88
N LYS A 630 -26.07 2.75 21.84
CA LYS A 630 -26.06 3.94 22.72
C LYS A 630 -26.09 3.55 24.20
N GLN A 631 -26.84 2.51 24.53
CA GLN A 631 -26.92 2.00 25.89
C GLN A 631 -25.61 1.33 26.32
N VAL A 632 -24.95 0.55 25.44
CA VAL A 632 -23.62 0.00 25.71
C VAL A 632 -22.60 1.12 25.94
N GLY A 633 -22.66 2.20 25.15
CA GLY A 633 -21.83 3.39 25.38
C GLY A 633 -22.01 4.00 26.78
N LYS A 634 -23.25 4.01 27.31
CA LYS A 634 -23.52 4.48 28.69
C LYS A 634 -22.91 3.58 29.77
N LEU A 635 -22.72 2.29 29.49
CA LEU A 635 -22.11 1.35 30.43
C LEU A 635 -20.66 1.76 30.75
N PHE A 636 -19.91 2.22 29.75
CA PHE A 636 -18.54 2.71 29.95
C PHE A 636 -18.47 4.00 30.78
N THR A 637 -19.53 4.79 30.82
CA THR A 637 -19.63 6.01 31.65
C THR A 637 -20.23 5.75 33.03
N LYS A 638 -20.65 4.50 33.31
CA LYS A 638 -21.27 4.07 34.56
C LYS A 638 -20.50 2.86 35.10
N ASP A 639 -21.07 2.15 36.08
CA ASP A 639 -20.50 0.89 36.55
C ASP A 639 -20.60 -0.18 35.46
N VAL A 640 -19.44 -0.60 34.96
CA VAL A 640 -19.28 -1.65 33.93
C VAL A 640 -19.77 -3.02 34.41
N LEU A 641 -19.84 -3.25 35.73
CA LEU A 641 -20.34 -4.49 36.34
C LEU A 641 -21.88 -4.53 36.38
N ASP A 642 -22.55 -3.43 36.07
CA ASP A 642 -24.01 -3.32 36.07
C ASP A 642 -24.68 -3.83 34.77
N TYR A 643 -23.93 -4.59 33.95
CA TYR A 643 -24.40 -5.18 32.69
C TYR A 643 -25.64 -6.08 32.86
N LYS A 644 -25.90 -6.59 34.07
CA LYS A 644 -27.12 -7.35 34.42
C LYS A 644 -28.39 -6.51 34.39
N LYS A 645 -28.30 -5.18 34.54
CA LYS A 645 -29.44 -4.26 34.35
C LYS A 645 -29.74 -3.97 32.87
N PHE A 646 -28.89 -4.44 31.96
CA PHE A 646 -29.10 -4.37 30.52
C PHE A 646 -30.10 -5.43 30.06
N LYS A 647 -31.36 -5.30 30.49
CA LYS A 647 -32.44 -6.05 29.84
C LYS A 647 -32.58 -5.48 28.43
N ILE A 648 -32.49 -6.35 27.42
CA ILE A 648 -33.04 -6.04 26.10
C ILE A 648 -34.51 -5.75 26.37
N LYS A 649 -34.88 -4.46 26.49
CA LYS A 649 -36.28 -4.06 26.55
C LYS A 649 -36.94 -4.58 25.28
N ASP A 650 -38.13 -5.14 25.42
CA ASP A 650 -38.98 -5.51 24.29
C ASP A 650 -39.09 -4.28 23.37
N GLY A 651 -38.48 -4.34 22.18
CA GLY A 651 -38.36 -3.18 21.28
C GLY A 651 -37.02 -2.95 20.61
N TYR A 652 -35.92 -3.62 20.99
CA TYR A 652 -34.67 -3.51 20.22
C TYR A 652 -34.79 -4.24 18.88
N LYS A 653 -35.17 -3.51 17.84
CA LYS A 653 -35.30 -4.03 16.47
C LYS A 653 -33.96 -4.01 15.74
N ASN A 654 -33.78 -5.01 14.87
CA ASN A 654 -32.66 -5.06 13.93
C ASN A 654 -32.95 -4.10 12.77
N ARG A 655 -32.13 -3.06 12.63
CA ARG A 655 -32.31 -2.02 11.60
C ARG A 655 -32.32 -2.59 10.18
N ASN A 656 -31.55 -3.63 9.90
CA ASN A 656 -31.56 -4.27 8.56
C ASN A 656 -32.91 -4.90 8.25
N VAL A 657 -33.55 -5.48 9.26
CA VAL A 657 -34.84 -6.14 9.13
C VAL A 657 -35.96 -5.10 8.95
N GLU A 658 -35.84 -3.92 9.59
CA GLU A 658 -36.75 -2.81 9.35
C GLU A 658 -36.61 -2.23 7.94
N ILE A 659 -35.38 -2.10 7.45
CA ILE A 659 -35.10 -1.65 6.07
C ILE A 659 -35.72 -2.64 5.08
N LEU A 660 -35.48 -3.95 5.27
CA LEU A 660 -36.08 -4.99 4.44
C LEU A 660 -37.60 -4.94 4.48
N ASN A 661 -38.21 -4.77 5.65
CA ASN A 661 -39.66 -4.66 5.76
C ASN A 661 -40.19 -3.41 5.02
N ALA A 662 -39.47 -2.28 5.08
CA ALA A 662 -39.83 -1.09 4.32
C ALA A 662 -39.74 -1.31 2.79
N GLU A 663 -38.70 -2.02 2.32
CA GLU A 663 -38.55 -2.40 0.92
C GLU A 663 -39.63 -3.38 0.46
N MET A 664 -39.96 -4.38 1.29
CA MET A 664 -41.06 -5.32 1.02
C MET A 664 -42.40 -4.61 0.93
N LYS A 665 -42.66 -3.63 1.80
CA LYS A 665 -43.91 -2.85 1.77
C LYS A 665 -44.06 -2.09 0.46
N ALA A 666 -42.97 -1.63 -0.15
CA ALA A 666 -43.00 -0.97 -1.44
C ALA A 666 -43.47 -1.90 -2.58
N ILE A 667 -43.29 -3.21 -2.45
CA ILE A 667 -43.76 -4.23 -3.41
C ILE A 667 -45.06 -4.92 -2.96
N GLY A 668 -45.74 -4.40 -1.94
CA GLY A 668 -47.01 -4.94 -1.44
C GLY A 668 -46.89 -6.12 -0.47
N ALA A 669 -45.68 -6.45 0.00
CA ALA A 669 -45.44 -7.49 1.01
C ALA A 669 -45.09 -6.87 2.38
N ASN A 670 -45.47 -7.51 3.49
CA ASN A 670 -45.14 -7.00 4.83
C ASN A 670 -44.58 -8.13 5.69
N ILE A 671 -43.53 -7.84 6.46
CA ILE A 671 -43.07 -8.71 7.53
C ILE A 671 -43.71 -8.25 8.84
N ASP A 672 -44.58 -9.08 9.41
CA ASP A 672 -45.12 -8.86 10.74
C ASP A 672 -44.25 -9.57 11.79
N PHE A 673 -43.74 -8.80 12.75
CA PHE A 673 -42.97 -9.31 13.87
C PHE A 673 -43.92 -9.38 15.05
N GLY A 674 -44.71 -10.46 15.13
CA GLY A 674 -45.60 -10.73 16.24
C GLY A 674 -44.87 -10.52 17.58
N PHE A 675 -45.38 -9.60 18.39
CA PHE A 675 -44.83 -9.29 19.70
C PHE A 675 -45.55 -10.16 20.73
N ASN A 676 -44.83 -11.03 21.43
CA ASN A 676 -44.97 -11.27 22.88
C ASN A 676 -43.75 -12.05 23.37
N GLY A 677 -43.20 -11.60 24.50
CA GLY A 677 -41.84 -11.88 24.98
C GLY A 677 -41.50 -13.35 25.32
N LEU A 678 -40.20 -13.57 25.49
CA LEU A 678 -39.55 -14.86 25.75
C LEU A 678 -39.76 -15.40 27.19
N THR A 679 -39.61 -16.74 27.32
CA THR A 679 -39.41 -17.63 28.51
C THR A 679 -40.66 -18.21 29.19
N LEU A 680 -40.84 -19.52 29.48
CA LEU A 680 -39.92 -20.65 29.81
C LEU A 680 -40.57 -22.05 29.53
N ASP A 681 -39.75 -23.00 29.05
CA ASP A 681 -39.84 -24.49 29.01
C ASP A 681 -41.18 -25.23 28.96
N ILE A 682 -41.70 -25.40 27.74
CA ILE A 682 -42.39 -26.61 27.25
C ILE A 682 -41.83 -26.82 25.84
N ASP A 683 -41.35 -28.01 25.46
CA ASP A 683 -40.58 -28.27 24.21
C ASP A 683 -41.09 -27.45 22.99
N ASP A 684 -40.47 -26.28 22.83
CA ASP A 684 -40.69 -25.26 21.80
C ASP A 684 -39.56 -25.31 20.76
N GLU A 685 -38.61 -26.23 20.92
CA GLU A 685 -37.41 -26.28 20.09
C GLU A 685 -37.65 -27.01 18.77
N LYS A 686 -38.71 -27.81 18.67
CA LYS A 686 -39.06 -28.57 17.47
C LYS A 686 -40.40 -28.14 16.88
N MET A 687 -40.31 -27.49 15.72
CA MET A 687 -41.44 -27.29 14.82
C MET A 687 -41.93 -28.65 14.30
N ASN A 688 -43.21 -28.93 14.47
CA ASN A 688 -43.86 -30.13 13.95
C ASN A 688 -44.96 -29.73 12.96
N THR A 689 -45.28 -30.65 12.05
CA THR A 689 -46.40 -30.51 11.12
C THR A 689 -47.63 -31.17 11.71
N TYR A 690 -48.68 -30.39 11.93
CA TYR A 690 -49.99 -30.88 12.38
C TYR A 690 -51.01 -30.67 11.26
N VAL A 691 -51.84 -31.67 11.00
CA VAL A 691 -53.01 -31.52 10.13
C VAL A 691 -54.24 -31.45 11.02
N TYR A 692 -54.97 -30.33 10.97
CA TYR A 692 -56.16 -30.11 11.78
C TYR A 692 -57.16 -29.25 11.01
N LYS A 693 -58.43 -29.68 10.96
CA LYS A 693 -59.51 -29.06 10.16
C LYS A 693 -59.08 -28.78 8.71
N ASP A 694 -58.45 -29.77 8.08
CA ASP A 694 -57.96 -29.73 6.70
C ASP A 694 -56.90 -28.65 6.40
N GLU A 695 -56.33 -28.01 7.43
CA GLU A 695 -55.21 -27.09 7.32
C GLU A 695 -53.92 -27.71 7.87
N ILE A 696 -52.79 -27.33 7.26
CA ILE A 696 -51.45 -27.75 7.72
C ILE A 696 -50.85 -26.66 8.59
N HIS A 697 -50.63 -26.96 9.86
CA HIS A 697 -49.98 -26.07 10.82
C HIS A 697 -48.53 -26.51 11.07
N PHE A 698 -47.57 -25.64 10.75
CA PHE A 698 -46.17 -25.78 11.16
C PHE A 698 -45.92 -24.97 12.41
N ARG A 699 -46.01 -25.62 13.56
CA ARG A 699 -46.02 -24.97 14.88
C ARG A 699 -45.31 -25.83 15.91
N THR A 700 -44.93 -25.24 17.04
CA THR A 700 -44.48 -26.03 18.18
C THR A 700 -45.65 -26.76 18.82
N LYS A 701 -45.37 -27.76 19.67
CA LYS A 701 -46.41 -28.50 20.38
C LYS A 701 -47.21 -27.61 21.33
N ALA A 702 -46.57 -26.59 21.91
CA ALA A 702 -47.24 -25.63 22.79
C ALA A 702 -48.21 -24.74 22.01
N GLU A 703 -47.78 -24.21 20.86
CA GLU A 703 -48.63 -23.39 19.99
C GLU A 703 -49.83 -24.17 19.45
N MET A 704 -49.64 -25.44 19.05
CA MET A 704 -50.76 -26.27 18.59
C MET A 704 -51.76 -26.57 19.71
N ARG A 705 -51.27 -26.78 20.95
CA ARG A 705 -52.12 -26.99 22.12
C ARG A 705 -53.01 -25.79 22.41
N GLU A 706 -52.49 -24.57 22.28
CA GLU A 706 -53.27 -23.34 22.51
C GLU A 706 -54.43 -23.20 21.53
N ILE A 707 -54.21 -23.52 20.26
CA ILE A 707 -55.25 -23.52 19.21
C ILE A 707 -56.36 -24.52 19.55
N LEU A 708 -55.97 -25.75 19.93
CA LEU A 708 -56.94 -26.80 20.29
C LEU A 708 -57.75 -26.43 21.53
N LEU A 709 -57.12 -25.82 22.54
CA LEU A 709 -57.82 -25.36 23.75
C LEU A 709 -58.79 -24.22 23.44
N ASP A 710 -58.41 -23.30 22.57
CA ASP A 710 -59.30 -22.21 22.16
C ASP A 710 -60.51 -22.73 21.39
N ASP A 711 -60.30 -23.63 20.43
CA ASP A 711 -61.38 -24.22 19.64
C ASP A 711 -62.40 -24.98 20.52
N LEU A 712 -61.91 -25.63 21.59
CA LEU A 712 -62.75 -26.36 22.53
C LEU A 712 -63.50 -25.46 23.51
N LEU A 713 -62.81 -24.48 24.10
CA LEU A 713 -63.31 -23.75 25.28
C LEU A 713 -64.00 -22.43 24.93
N ARG A 714 -63.64 -21.81 23.80
CA ARG A 714 -64.20 -20.49 23.42
C ARG A 714 -65.69 -20.53 23.09
N PRO A 715 -66.22 -21.56 22.41
CA PRO A 715 -67.67 -21.70 22.23
C PRO A 715 -68.42 -21.85 23.56
N GLN A 716 -67.84 -22.59 24.52
CA GLN A 716 -68.44 -22.81 25.84
C GLN A 716 -68.46 -21.53 26.67
N PHE A 717 -67.37 -20.76 26.64
CA PHE A 717 -67.31 -19.46 27.29
C PHE A 717 -68.32 -18.48 26.67
N ASN A 718 -68.36 -18.37 25.34
CA ASN A 718 -69.27 -17.47 24.65
C ASN A 718 -70.75 -17.79 24.92
N ALA A 719 -71.10 -19.06 25.15
CA ALA A 719 -72.45 -19.47 25.50
C ALA A 719 -72.86 -19.07 26.94
N GLN A 720 -71.89 -18.85 27.84
CA GLN A 720 -72.13 -18.58 29.26
C GLN A 720 -71.83 -17.13 29.67
N TYR A 721 -71.14 -16.37 28.81
CA TYR A 721 -70.71 -15.02 29.13
C TYR A 721 -71.74 -13.97 28.69
N ASP A 722 -72.29 -13.23 29.65
CA ASP A 722 -73.28 -12.16 29.44
C ASP A 722 -72.71 -10.75 29.74
N GLY A 723 -71.40 -10.65 29.94
CA GLY A 723 -70.71 -9.40 30.28
C GLY A 723 -70.37 -8.50 29.08
N PRO A 724 -69.92 -7.26 29.32
CA PRO A 724 -69.55 -6.33 28.26
C PRO A 724 -68.35 -6.82 27.45
N GLU A 725 -68.45 -6.68 26.13
CA GLU A 725 -67.47 -7.17 25.13
C GLU A 725 -66.04 -6.69 25.40
N SER A 726 -65.88 -5.45 25.90
CA SER A 726 -64.59 -4.87 26.31
C SER A 726 -63.85 -5.65 27.42
N LYS A 727 -64.53 -6.52 28.15
CA LYS A 727 -63.95 -7.37 29.21
C LYS A 727 -63.97 -8.86 28.87
N ALA A 728 -64.55 -9.25 27.74
CA ALA A 728 -64.72 -10.65 27.34
C ALA A 728 -63.39 -11.39 27.25
N GLU A 729 -62.38 -10.82 26.61
CA GLU A 729 -61.06 -11.47 26.46
C GLU A 729 -60.35 -11.69 27.80
N LYS A 730 -60.46 -10.74 28.73
CA LYS A 730 -59.85 -10.89 30.06
C LYS A 730 -60.60 -11.92 30.91
N ALA A 731 -61.92 -11.99 30.77
CA ALA A 731 -62.74 -13.00 31.41
C ALA A 731 -62.48 -14.39 30.80
N TYR A 732 -62.32 -14.48 29.48
CA TYR A 732 -62.00 -15.71 28.77
C TYR A 732 -60.64 -16.28 29.20
N ALA A 733 -59.61 -15.43 29.28
CA ALA A 733 -58.30 -15.86 29.76
C ALA A 733 -58.37 -16.45 31.19
N LYS A 734 -59.21 -15.88 32.06
CA LYS A 734 -59.44 -16.40 33.41
C LYS A 734 -60.19 -17.74 33.38
N PHE A 735 -61.27 -17.82 32.60
CA PHE A 735 -62.06 -19.04 32.41
C PHE A 735 -61.21 -20.19 31.86
N LYS A 736 -60.42 -19.94 30.80
CA LYS A 736 -59.52 -20.91 30.20
C LYS A 736 -58.49 -21.44 31.21
N LYS A 737 -57.92 -20.56 32.04
CA LYS A 737 -56.98 -20.94 33.09
C LYS A 737 -57.65 -21.82 34.15
N GLU A 738 -58.81 -21.42 34.66
CA GLU A 738 -59.57 -22.19 35.67
C GLU A 738 -60.02 -23.56 35.13
N ALA A 739 -60.43 -23.63 33.85
CA ALA A 739 -60.82 -24.88 33.19
C ALA A 739 -59.63 -25.85 33.04
N VAL A 740 -58.46 -25.35 32.64
CA VAL A 740 -57.24 -26.17 32.53
C VAL A 740 -56.77 -26.67 33.90
N GLU A 741 -56.76 -25.80 34.92
CA GLU A 741 -56.38 -26.20 36.29
C GLU A 741 -57.35 -27.25 36.87
N THR A 742 -58.65 -27.13 36.60
CA THR A 742 -59.66 -28.10 37.03
C THR A 742 -59.49 -29.43 36.32
N ALA A 743 -59.28 -29.42 35.00
CA ALA A 743 -59.03 -30.63 34.22
C ALA A 743 -57.75 -31.35 34.67
N GLN A 744 -56.69 -30.60 35.00
CA GLN A 744 -55.44 -31.17 35.53
C GLN A 744 -55.63 -31.82 36.91
N LYS A 745 -56.41 -31.20 37.80
CA LYS A 745 -56.75 -31.79 39.10
C LYS A 745 -57.59 -33.06 38.95
N ASN A 746 -58.56 -33.06 38.05
CA ASN A 746 -59.36 -34.25 37.76
C ASN A 746 -58.52 -35.36 37.14
N LEU A 747 -57.57 -35.04 36.26
CA LEU A 747 -56.64 -36.01 35.68
C LEU A 747 -55.71 -36.61 36.74
N ALA A 748 -55.20 -35.79 37.67
CA ALA A 748 -54.39 -36.26 38.80
C ALA A 748 -55.21 -37.22 39.68
N ARG A 749 -56.45 -36.86 40.02
CA ARG A 749 -57.35 -37.74 40.78
C ARG A 749 -57.66 -39.04 40.04
N ILE A 750 -57.89 -38.99 38.73
CA ILE A 750 -58.12 -40.20 37.91
C ILE A 750 -56.88 -41.08 37.88
N ASN A 751 -55.68 -40.50 37.84
CA ASN A 751 -54.44 -41.28 37.90
C ASN A 751 -54.23 -41.91 39.29
N ASP A 752 -54.56 -41.19 40.36
CA ASP A 752 -54.55 -41.73 41.72
C ASP A 752 -55.58 -42.86 41.88
N ASP A 753 -56.81 -42.67 41.38
CA ASP A 753 -57.87 -43.69 41.35
C ASP A 753 -57.46 -44.93 40.50
N ILE A 754 -56.69 -44.73 39.42
CA ILE A 754 -56.14 -45.82 38.58
C ILE A 754 -55.00 -46.56 39.29
N GLU A 755 -54.19 -45.88 40.10
CA GLU A 755 -53.19 -46.55 40.95
C GLU A 755 -53.84 -47.33 42.09
N GLU A 756 -54.87 -46.78 42.74
CA GLU A 756 -55.65 -47.47 43.79
C GLU A 756 -56.43 -48.69 43.25
N LEU A 757 -56.83 -48.68 41.97
CA LEU A 757 -57.42 -49.84 41.28
C LEU A 757 -56.38 -50.87 40.78
N LYS A 758 -55.09 -50.53 40.81
CA LYS A 758 -53.98 -51.42 40.43
C LYS A 758 -53.34 -52.13 41.63
N GLU A 759 -53.44 -51.55 42.83
CA GLU A 759 -53.17 -52.21 44.12
C GLU A 759 -54.30 -53.19 44.48
#